data_AF-A0A7J5EMX3-F1
#
_entry.id   AF-A0A7J5EMX3-F1
#
_cell.length_a   1.000
_cell.length_b   1.000
_cell.length_c   1.000
_cell.angle_alpha   90.00
_cell.angle_beta   90.00
_cell.angle_gamma   90.00
#
_symmetry.space_group_name_H-M   'P 1'
#
loop_
_entity.id
_entity.type
_entity.pdbx_description
1 polymer ?
#
loop_
_entity_poly.entity_id
_entity_poly.type
_entity_poly.pdbx_seq_one_letter_code
_entity_poly.pdbx_strand_id
1 'polypeptide(L)'
;MRFVLIPLFFPVLVCAAQPSLTQHIHSAMERLGMSDSDIYLPYDWVKADPHRTRFHDSLFTHPLGSISVARRLSSEAVSMLTHADPVLFSDLIRLTEVGYSPLHLFGAPPSQLPVAITDLHGRPTEITDNGTHIIVQSLLNRIITAKAAAADARKRVRNTPMVERWSDSLWLESGSNEKASLFDTYRAEREQFKEVSDYFNLAQPAWFENVYRSGAELYLQAITHIGNIQATPGSIGSDTAVHVYQTPAGLVAIGTTGSDVYHGTYALIFDPGGDDIYTIGPSSKADALNNPVQCIIDLGGNDTYNGNDMALGCGYFGVGILIDVAGNDTYRSANFSQGCGLFGFGILHDIAGNDFYIGGQNTQGTGIFGIGILADNAGSDMYHAHSQAQGFGGTRGAGMLVDLAGNDQYVASSPVVDVLRYNDHFTTFAQGAALGNRPHASGGIGILYDATGNDTYVCDIFGQGVGYWFGLGALLDDAGHDKYLAHQYAQGSGVHFATGILVDSAGNDVYSSHGVSQGCGHDVALGLLCDVSGNDSYAVESLSLGGGNANAISIFTDLDGSDLYAARDSTNTLGFSDFRRSMGMIGIFYDANGTDFYSSTQRNNSTSLQSTYGTFIDDSDSSVRQPVTKQSTPSPEEPPLPLATSFDSLFIQASAAPLKYQSNVKPARDSLVALGTGILDSLWQYLGTQMPRERLTIEYVVPKLYSADSTAVIAFLHKAMQSDDRGKIGAGCVLAGLCKSISFVEPLITVTGNTSWGLRSAATLSLSQIGSPSALSAVTKLLSDKHPYVRARAGYAIGTLTKGELPLLLVKCFMDKEQIVRNSAVEGTVRGEKRTIADIIPIWQKCKSHNQRISCARLLGCVDPTPENVASFTKWMKGASAEWKKVMTLTLPSQKPEWLGIESHD
;
A
#
# COMPACT_ATOMS: atom_id res chain seq x y z
N MET A 1 -2.58 -32.58 -40.26
CA MET A 1 -2.43 -33.54 -39.15
C MET A 1 -0.98 -34.05 -39.12
N ARG A 2 -0.11 -33.29 -38.44
CA ARG A 2 1.23 -33.60 -37.90
C ARG A 2 1.66 -32.32 -37.19
N PHE A 3 1.25 -32.17 -35.93
CA PHE A 3 1.68 -31.07 -35.07
C PHE A 3 3.12 -31.34 -34.65
N VAL A 4 4.02 -30.40 -34.91
CA VAL A 4 5.33 -30.36 -34.26
C VAL A 4 5.08 -29.70 -32.91
N LEU A 5 5.01 -30.54 -31.86
CA LEU A 5 5.07 -30.10 -30.47
C LEU A 5 6.49 -29.63 -30.18
N ILE A 6 6.66 -28.33 -29.92
CA ILE A 6 7.76 -27.85 -29.08
C ILE A 6 7.18 -27.84 -27.66
N PRO A 7 7.74 -28.63 -26.71
CA PRO A 7 7.25 -28.64 -25.35
C PRO A 7 7.93 -27.50 -24.57
N LEU A 8 7.27 -26.36 -24.47
CA LEU A 8 7.54 -25.40 -23.39
C LEU A 8 6.87 -25.95 -22.13
N PHE A 9 7.63 -26.70 -21.34
CA PHE A 9 7.24 -27.09 -19.98
C PHE A 9 7.43 -25.86 -19.07
N PHE A 10 6.45 -24.96 -19.03
CA PHE A 10 6.28 -24.08 -17.88
C PHE A 10 5.58 -24.86 -16.77
N PRO A 11 6.17 -25.02 -15.58
CA PRO A 11 5.41 -25.55 -14.46
C PRO A 11 4.41 -24.46 -14.04
N VAL A 12 3.14 -24.66 -14.39
CA VAL A 12 2.02 -23.93 -13.77
C VAL A 12 2.03 -24.29 -12.27
N LEU A 13 2.74 -23.50 -11.47
CA LEU A 13 2.78 -23.65 -10.02
C LEU A 13 1.49 -23.06 -9.46
N VAL A 14 0.53 -23.96 -9.26
CA VAL A 14 -0.78 -23.68 -8.68
C VAL A 14 -0.65 -23.05 -7.29
N CYS A 15 -1.05 -21.77 -7.20
CA CYS A 15 -1.94 -21.18 -6.20
C CYS A 15 -2.00 -21.86 -4.82
N ALA A 16 -0.92 -21.75 -4.06
CA ALA A 16 -0.91 -21.76 -2.60
C ALA A 16 0.21 -20.80 -2.17
N ALA A 17 0.05 -20.07 -1.07
CA ALA A 17 1.23 -19.50 -0.41
C ALA A 17 2.26 -20.62 -0.29
N GLN A 18 3.53 -20.37 -0.65
CA GLN A 18 4.54 -21.42 -0.54
C GLN A 18 4.43 -22.02 0.87
N PRO A 19 4.17 -23.34 1.00
CA PRO A 19 3.93 -23.93 2.31
C PRO A 19 5.05 -23.63 3.32
N SER A 20 6.28 -23.40 2.82
CA SER A 20 7.43 -22.89 3.55
C SER A 20 7.19 -21.49 4.17
N LEU A 21 6.83 -20.46 3.38
CA LEU A 21 6.66 -19.09 3.86
C LEU A 21 5.67 -18.99 5.04
N THR A 22 4.48 -19.56 4.89
CA THR A 22 3.47 -19.51 5.95
C THR A 22 3.94 -20.27 7.21
N GLN A 23 4.63 -21.39 7.03
CA GLN A 23 5.21 -22.16 8.13
C GLN A 23 6.31 -21.38 8.86
N HIS A 24 7.17 -20.65 8.16
CA HIS A 24 8.22 -19.81 8.74
C HIS A 24 7.63 -18.62 9.51
N ILE A 25 6.62 -17.95 8.96
CA ILE A 25 5.89 -16.88 9.67
C ILE A 25 5.23 -17.43 10.93
N HIS A 26 4.57 -18.59 10.86
CA HIS A 26 3.96 -19.21 12.04
C HIS A 26 5.00 -19.60 13.09
N SER A 27 6.14 -20.17 12.68
CA SER A 27 7.28 -20.47 13.57
C SER A 27 7.80 -19.22 14.28
N ALA A 28 7.95 -18.11 13.56
CA ALA A 28 8.35 -16.82 14.13
C ALA A 28 7.31 -16.28 15.13
N MET A 29 6.02 -16.36 14.77
CA MET A 29 4.91 -15.96 15.64
C MET A 29 4.82 -16.79 16.92
N GLU A 30 5.01 -18.11 16.85
CA GLU A 30 5.03 -18.97 18.04
C GLU A 30 6.09 -18.53 19.05
N ARG A 31 7.27 -18.11 18.58
CA ARG A 31 8.36 -17.58 19.43
C ARG A 31 8.01 -16.24 20.09
N LEU A 32 7.16 -15.44 19.45
CA LEU A 32 6.60 -14.21 20.00
C LEU A 32 5.37 -14.46 20.90
N GLY A 33 4.97 -15.72 21.07
CA GLY A 33 3.76 -16.09 21.81
C GLY A 33 2.50 -15.56 21.13
N MET A 34 2.50 -15.53 19.81
CA MET A 34 1.42 -15.09 18.93
C MET A 34 0.72 -16.28 18.27
N SER A 35 -0.36 -16.00 17.59
CA SER A 35 -1.20 -16.91 16.82
C SER A 35 -1.86 -16.15 15.67
N ASP A 36 -2.47 -16.83 14.71
CA ASP A 36 -3.07 -16.19 13.52
C ASP A 36 -4.15 -15.15 13.87
N SER A 37 -4.81 -15.27 15.02
CA SER A 37 -5.76 -14.23 15.46
C SER A 37 -5.09 -12.92 15.90
N ASP A 38 -3.78 -12.95 16.18
CA ASP A 38 -3.02 -11.80 16.67
C ASP A 38 -2.49 -10.90 15.53
N ILE A 39 -2.46 -11.39 14.29
CA ILE A 39 -2.14 -10.60 13.09
C ILE A 39 -3.38 -9.84 12.56
N TYR A 40 -4.39 -9.58 13.39
CA TYR A 40 -5.54 -8.75 13.04
C TYR A 40 -5.22 -7.25 13.17
N LEU A 41 -5.56 -6.49 12.13
CA LEU A 41 -5.44 -5.03 12.12
C LEU A 41 -6.82 -4.35 12.28
N PRO A 42 -6.98 -3.38 13.21
CA PRO A 42 -8.26 -2.73 13.54
C PRO A 42 -8.67 -1.71 12.47
N TYR A 43 -9.15 -2.23 11.35
CA TYR A 43 -9.50 -1.47 10.17
C TYR A 43 -10.60 -0.43 10.40
N ASP A 44 -11.48 -0.66 11.39
CA ASP A 44 -12.63 0.16 11.75
C ASP A 44 -12.28 1.26 12.76
N TRP A 45 -10.99 1.41 13.09
CA TRP A 45 -10.48 2.53 13.86
C TRP A 45 -10.84 3.86 13.18
N VAL A 46 -10.65 3.91 11.87
CA VAL A 46 -11.06 5.02 11.01
C VAL A 46 -12.48 4.79 10.49
N LYS A 47 -13.23 5.88 10.29
CA LYS A 47 -14.56 5.81 9.69
C LYS A 47 -14.42 5.29 8.26
N ALA A 48 -15.30 4.36 7.86
CA ALA A 48 -15.39 3.93 6.47
C ALA A 48 -15.71 5.12 5.55
N ASP A 49 -14.91 5.26 4.50
CA ASP A 49 -15.16 6.16 3.38
C ASP A 49 -16.13 5.52 2.35
N PRO A 50 -16.66 6.27 1.37
CA PRO A 50 -17.63 5.77 0.38
C PRO A 50 -17.09 4.68 -0.56
N HIS A 51 -15.78 4.47 -0.61
CA HIS A 51 -15.12 3.56 -1.54
C HIS A 51 -14.46 2.36 -0.87
N ARG A 52 -14.60 2.26 0.45
CA ARG A 52 -14.19 1.10 1.22
C ARG A 52 -15.12 -0.09 0.98
N THR A 53 -14.56 -1.19 0.51
CA THR A 53 -15.27 -2.44 0.16
C THR A 53 -14.95 -3.57 1.14
N ARG A 54 -15.59 -4.74 0.97
CA ARG A 54 -15.26 -5.93 1.76
C ARG A 54 -13.85 -6.47 1.49
N PHE A 55 -13.34 -6.28 0.27
CA PHE A 55 -11.96 -6.61 -0.06
C PHE A 55 -10.98 -5.81 0.81
N HIS A 56 -11.21 -4.51 0.96
CA HIS A 56 -10.40 -3.67 1.85
C HIS A 56 -10.40 -4.20 3.28
N ASP A 57 -11.56 -4.51 3.86
CA ASP A 57 -11.64 -5.10 5.21
C ASP A 57 -10.93 -6.47 5.31
N SER A 58 -10.90 -7.24 4.21
CA SER A 58 -10.22 -8.53 4.15
C SER A 58 -8.70 -8.40 4.32
N LEU A 59 -8.09 -7.33 3.81
CA LEU A 59 -6.65 -7.06 3.94
C LEU A 59 -6.20 -6.87 5.39
N PHE A 60 -7.12 -6.52 6.31
CA PHE A 60 -6.82 -6.32 7.73
C PHE A 60 -7.30 -7.45 8.61
N THR A 61 -8.35 -8.16 8.17
CA THR A 61 -8.88 -9.34 8.89
C THR A 61 -8.07 -10.59 8.61
N HIS A 62 -7.51 -10.71 7.40
CA HIS A 62 -6.67 -11.83 6.97
C HIS A 62 -5.44 -11.31 6.20
N PRO A 63 -4.52 -10.57 6.84
CA PRO A 63 -3.47 -9.86 6.10
C PRO A 63 -2.60 -10.77 5.23
N LEU A 64 -2.22 -11.96 5.70
CA LEU A 64 -1.43 -12.90 4.91
C LEU A 64 -2.17 -13.46 3.68
N GLY A 65 -3.51 -13.38 3.65
CA GLY A 65 -4.30 -13.77 2.49
C GLY A 65 -4.12 -12.85 1.27
N SER A 66 -3.57 -11.65 1.48
CA SER A 66 -3.26 -10.70 0.40
C SER A 66 -2.21 -11.23 -0.59
N ILE A 67 -1.25 -12.03 -0.12
CA ILE A 67 -0.23 -12.68 -0.96
C ILE A 67 -0.91 -13.62 -1.97
N SER A 68 -1.85 -14.44 -1.49
CA SER A 68 -2.62 -15.35 -2.34
C SER A 68 -3.48 -14.61 -3.35
N VAL A 69 -3.97 -13.41 -3.01
CA VAL A 69 -4.71 -12.56 -3.96
C VAL A 69 -3.77 -12.05 -5.06
N ALA A 70 -2.63 -11.47 -4.69
CA ALA A 70 -1.65 -10.95 -5.66
C ALA A 70 -1.18 -12.04 -6.63
N ARG A 71 -0.70 -13.17 -6.10
CA ARG A 71 -0.26 -14.31 -6.92
C ARG A 71 -1.36 -14.89 -7.81
N ARG A 72 -2.59 -14.97 -7.29
CA ARG A 72 -3.71 -15.42 -8.11
C ARG A 72 -3.94 -14.47 -9.28
N LEU A 73 -3.98 -13.16 -9.06
CA LEU A 73 -4.17 -12.18 -10.13
C LEU A 73 -3.05 -12.26 -11.17
N SER A 74 -1.78 -12.40 -10.77
CA SER A 74 -0.67 -12.61 -11.71
C SER A 74 -0.82 -13.90 -12.51
N SER A 75 -1.13 -15.03 -11.86
CA SER A 75 -1.36 -16.30 -12.55
C SER A 75 -2.53 -16.24 -13.53
N GLU A 76 -3.63 -15.57 -13.18
CA GLU A 76 -4.75 -15.36 -14.09
C GLU A 76 -4.39 -14.40 -15.24
N ALA A 77 -3.46 -13.46 -15.03
CA ALA A 77 -2.92 -12.62 -16.10
C ALA A 77 -2.06 -13.42 -17.07
N VAL A 78 -1.14 -14.27 -16.58
CA VAL A 78 -0.40 -15.20 -17.43
C VAL A 78 -1.36 -16.10 -18.23
N SER A 79 -2.41 -16.63 -17.57
CA SER A 79 -3.45 -17.44 -18.25
C SER A 79 -4.20 -16.65 -19.33
N MET A 80 -4.51 -15.38 -19.08
CA MET A 80 -5.12 -14.48 -20.06
C MET A 80 -4.19 -14.29 -21.28
N LEU A 81 -2.90 -14.03 -21.08
CA LEU A 81 -1.95 -13.79 -22.16
C LEU A 81 -1.66 -15.06 -22.99
N THR A 82 -1.59 -16.21 -22.32
CA THR A 82 -1.21 -17.48 -22.97
C THR A 82 -2.40 -18.30 -23.51
N HIS A 83 -3.59 -18.16 -22.91
CA HIS A 83 -4.76 -18.98 -23.24
C HIS A 83 -6.03 -18.16 -23.52
N ALA A 84 -5.96 -16.82 -23.52
CA ALA A 84 -7.13 -15.94 -23.64
C ALA A 84 -8.22 -16.22 -22.58
N ASP A 85 -7.81 -16.62 -21.36
CA ASP A 85 -8.73 -16.90 -20.27
C ASP A 85 -9.38 -15.61 -19.72
N PRO A 86 -10.73 -15.53 -19.64
CA PRO A 86 -11.45 -14.39 -19.10
C PRO A 86 -11.40 -14.19 -17.56
N VAL A 87 -10.86 -15.14 -16.79
CA VAL A 87 -11.02 -15.15 -15.32
C VAL A 87 -10.42 -13.92 -14.63
N LEU A 88 -9.27 -13.41 -15.09
CA LEU A 88 -8.63 -12.21 -14.54
C LEU A 88 -9.62 -11.04 -14.42
N PHE A 89 -10.30 -10.70 -15.51
CA PHE A 89 -11.23 -9.57 -15.53
C PHE A 89 -12.39 -9.73 -14.54
N SER A 90 -12.87 -10.96 -14.38
CA SER A 90 -13.92 -11.29 -13.42
C SER A 90 -13.46 -11.04 -11.98
N ASP A 91 -12.22 -11.40 -11.66
CA ASP A 91 -11.64 -11.18 -10.33
C ASP A 91 -11.34 -9.72 -10.05
N LEU A 92 -10.76 -8.99 -11.01
CA LEU A 92 -10.50 -7.56 -10.87
C LEU A 92 -11.80 -6.79 -10.58
N ILE A 93 -12.86 -7.05 -11.35
CA ILE A 93 -14.18 -6.39 -11.15
C ILE A 93 -14.76 -6.74 -9.78
N ARG A 94 -14.65 -8.00 -9.36
CA ARG A 94 -15.20 -8.49 -8.09
C ARG A 94 -14.47 -7.91 -6.89
N LEU A 95 -13.15 -7.89 -6.90
CA LEU A 95 -12.34 -7.44 -5.76
C LEU A 95 -12.41 -5.93 -5.56
N THR A 96 -12.36 -5.17 -6.65
CA THR A 96 -12.50 -3.71 -6.63
C THR A 96 -13.96 -3.23 -6.52
N GLU A 97 -14.91 -4.15 -6.71
CA GLU A 97 -16.36 -3.95 -6.79
C GLU A 97 -16.79 -2.93 -7.87
N VAL A 98 -15.94 -2.65 -8.88
CA VAL A 98 -16.21 -1.59 -9.88
C VAL A 98 -17.44 -1.87 -10.75
N GLY A 99 -17.96 -3.10 -10.73
CA GLY A 99 -19.26 -3.51 -11.30
C GLY A 99 -20.02 -4.46 -10.35
N TYR A 100 -21.33 -4.63 -10.57
CA TYR A 100 -22.21 -5.39 -9.65
C TYR A 100 -22.42 -6.85 -10.02
N SER A 101 -22.21 -7.25 -11.28
CA SER A 101 -22.56 -8.59 -11.77
C SER A 101 -21.32 -9.46 -12.00
N PRO A 102 -21.37 -10.77 -11.69
CA PRO A 102 -20.39 -11.72 -12.22
C PRO A 102 -20.29 -11.55 -13.73
N LEU A 103 -19.06 -11.48 -14.24
CA LEU A 103 -18.81 -11.25 -15.66
C LEU A 103 -19.12 -12.55 -16.42
N HIS A 104 -20.34 -12.67 -16.95
CA HIS A 104 -20.65 -13.71 -17.94
C HIS A 104 -20.20 -13.21 -19.32
N LEU A 105 -18.91 -13.38 -19.60
CA LEU A 105 -18.36 -13.06 -20.92
C LEU A 105 -18.94 -14.01 -21.98
N PHE A 106 -19.22 -13.46 -23.16
CA PHE A 106 -19.80 -14.17 -24.31
C PHE A 106 -21.28 -14.62 -24.18
N GLY A 107 -22.09 -13.90 -23.39
CA GLY A 107 -23.56 -14.04 -23.46
C GLY A 107 -24.14 -13.65 -24.83
N ALA A 108 -25.34 -14.14 -25.16
CA ALA A 108 -26.02 -13.82 -26.42
C ALA A 108 -26.02 -12.29 -26.63
N PRO A 109 -25.67 -11.79 -27.84
CA PRO A 109 -25.64 -10.36 -28.11
C PRO A 109 -26.99 -9.74 -27.70
N PRO A 110 -27.00 -8.49 -27.20
CA PRO A 110 -28.26 -7.82 -26.87
C PRO A 110 -29.23 -8.00 -28.04
N SER A 111 -30.47 -8.43 -27.73
CA SER A 111 -31.49 -8.84 -28.72
C SER A 111 -31.94 -7.73 -29.68
N GLN A 112 -31.28 -6.58 -29.65
CA GLN A 112 -31.43 -5.45 -30.55
C GLN A 112 -30.04 -4.81 -30.77
N LEU A 113 -29.24 -5.36 -31.69
CA LEU A 113 -28.19 -4.59 -32.36
C LEU A 113 -28.90 -3.62 -33.31
N PRO A 114 -28.77 -2.28 -33.16
CA PRO A 114 -29.56 -1.35 -33.97
C PRO A 114 -29.12 -1.25 -35.43
N VAL A 115 -28.01 -1.86 -35.82
CA VAL A 115 -27.42 -1.65 -37.15
C VAL A 115 -26.81 -2.96 -37.61
N ALA A 116 -27.43 -3.60 -38.61
CA ALA A 116 -26.65 -4.45 -39.50
C ALA A 116 -25.62 -3.53 -40.17
N ILE A 117 -24.32 -3.75 -39.96
CA ILE A 117 -23.28 -3.05 -40.75
C ILE A 117 -23.33 -3.65 -42.16
N THR A 118 -24.39 -3.34 -42.90
CA THR A 118 -24.50 -3.62 -44.33
C THR A 118 -23.93 -2.48 -45.17
N ASP A 119 -23.76 -1.30 -44.58
CA ASP A 119 -23.23 -0.11 -45.25
C ASP A 119 -22.02 0.45 -44.48
N LEU A 120 -20.83 -0.10 -44.77
CA LEU A 120 -19.64 0.75 -44.85
C LEU A 120 -19.93 1.75 -45.98
N HIS A 121 -20.16 3.03 -45.66
CA HIS A 121 -20.39 4.03 -46.69
C HIS A 121 -19.10 4.22 -47.50
N GLY A 122 -19.07 3.63 -48.70
CA GLY A 122 -17.85 3.42 -49.49
C GLY A 122 -17.60 1.91 -49.58
N ARG A 123 -17.84 1.32 -50.76
CA ARG A 123 -18.01 -0.13 -50.93
C ARG A 123 -16.85 -0.96 -50.32
N PRO A 124 -17.14 -2.09 -49.65
CA PRO A 124 -16.18 -3.15 -49.32
C PRO A 124 -15.64 -3.92 -50.53
N THR A 125 -15.79 -3.41 -51.76
CA THR A 125 -15.28 -4.07 -52.98
C THR A 125 -13.80 -3.81 -53.22
N GLU A 126 -13.15 -3.00 -52.37
CA GLU A 126 -11.71 -2.69 -52.45
C GLU A 126 -10.86 -3.51 -51.47
N ILE A 127 -11.45 -4.04 -50.39
CA ILE A 127 -10.78 -5.05 -49.55
C ILE A 127 -10.81 -6.35 -50.35
N THR A 128 -9.67 -6.73 -50.91
CA THR A 128 -9.61 -7.84 -51.86
C THR A 128 -9.69 -9.22 -51.19
N ASP A 129 -9.43 -9.28 -49.87
CA ASP A 129 -9.42 -10.50 -49.08
C ASP A 129 -10.62 -10.63 -48.11
N ASN A 130 -11.27 -11.80 -48.15
CA ASN A 130 -12.40 -12.14 -47.31
C ASN A 130 -12.02 -12.30 -45.82
N GLY A 131 -10.79 -12.71 -45.52
CA GLY A 131 -10.31 -12.93 -44.15
C GLY A 131 -10.27 -11.63 -43.35
N THR A 132 -9.55 -10.63 -43.86
CA THR A 132 -9.46 -9.28 -43.28
C THR A 132 -10.86 -8.67 -43.09
N HIS A 133 -11.75 -8.82 -44.08
CA HIS A 133 -13.12 -8.31 -43.99
C HIS A 133 -13.90 -8.90 -42.81
N ILE A 134 -13.84 -10.22 -42.61
CA ILE A 134 -14.56 -10.92 -41.53
C ILE A 134 -14.04 -10.45 -40.16
N ILE A 135 -12.73 -10.33 -40.01
CA ILE A 135 -12.08 -9.89 -38.76
C ILE A 135 -12.48 -8.46 -38.42
N VAL A 136 -12.30 -7.53 -39.36
CA VAL A 136 -12.64 -6.12 -39.18
C VAL A 136 -14.12 -5.96 -38.86
N GLN A 137 -15.02 -6.61 -39.59
CA GLN A 137 -16.46 -6.53 -39.32
C GLN A 137 -16.81 -7.06 -37.92
N SER A 138 -16.17 -8.16 -37.52
CA SER A 138 -16.34 -8.76 -36.19
C SER A 138 -15.92 -7.81 -35.07
N LEU A 139 -14.76 -7.14 -35.21
CA LEU A 139 -14.25 -6.18 -34.23
C LEU A 139 -15.12 -4.91 -34.19
N LEU A 140 -15.58 -4.41 -35.34
CA LEU A 140 -16.44 -3.22 -35.40
C LEU A 140 -17.76 -3.42 -34.63
N ASN A 141 -18.34 -4.62 -34.67
CA ASN A 141 -19.55 -4.92 -33.89
C ASN A 141 -19.32 -4.78 -32.37
N ARG A 142 -18.15 -5.21 -31.86
CA ARG A 142 -17.77 -5.03 -30.46
C ARG A 142 -17.47 -3.58 -30.13
N ILE A 143 -16.76 -2.87 -31.01
CA ILE A 143 -16.47 -1.44 -30.85
C ILE A 143 -17.78 -0.64 -30.74
N ILE A 144 -18.78 -0.91 -31.58
CA ILE A 144 -20.10 -0.26 -31.48
C ILE A 144 -20.76 -0.54 -30.12
N THR A 145 -20.67 -1.77 -29.64
CA THR A 145 -21.20 -2.16 -28.32
C THR A 145 -20.49 -1.41 -27.19
N ALA A 146 -19.16 -1.33 -27.24
CA ALA A 146 -18.35 -0.56 -26.29
C ALA A 146 -18.67 0.93 -26.34
N LYS A 147 -18.87 1.52 -27.54
CA LYS A 147 -19.25 2.93 -27.68
C LYS A 147 -20.62 3.22 -27.07
N ALA A 148 -21.58 2.31 -27.23
CA ALA A 148 -22.89 2.43 -26.61
C ALA A 148 -22.80 2.38 -25.07
N ALA A 149 -22.00 1.47 -24.53
CA ALA A 149 -21.73 1.39 -23.10
C ALA A 149 -21.06 2.68 -22.57
N ALA A 150 -20.02 3.16 -23.26
CA ALA A 150 -19.32 4.39 -22.90
C ALA A 150 -20.22 5.64 -23.03
N ALA A 151 -21.17 5.66 -23.97
CA ALA A 151 -22.13 6.76 -24.10
C ALA A 151 -23.08 6.85 -22.88
N ASP A 152 -23.57 5.73 -22.34
CA ASP A 152 -24.40 5.75 -21.13
C ASP A 152 -23.62 6.25 -19.91
N ALA A 153 -22.41 5.72 -19.70
CA ALA A 153 -21.56 6.09 -18.59
C ALA A 153 -21.19 7.59 -18.65
N ARG A 154 -20.73 8.08 -19.81
CA ARG A 154 -20.37 9.48 -20.01
C ARG A 154 -21.54 10.45 -19.83
N LYS A 155 -22.77 10.04 -20.16
CA LYS A 155 -23.96 10.88 -19.90
C LYS A 155 -24.09 11.20 -18.40
N ARG A 156 -23.75 10.24 -17.52
CA ARG A 156 -23.78 10.43 -16.06
C ARG A 156 -22.63 11.32 -15.59
N VAL A 157 -21.44 11.15 -16.16
CA VAL A 157 -20.26 12.01 -15.90
C VAL A 157 -20.55 13.46 -16.28
N ARG A 158 -21.05 13.72 -17.49
CA ARG A 158 -21.39 15.07 -17.97
C ARG A 158 -22.51 15.74 -17.17
N ASN A 159 -23.42 14.95 -16.62
CA ASN A 159 -24.46 15.46 -15.71
C ASN A 159 -23.92 15.75 -14.29
N THR A 160 -22.66 15.46 -14.02
CA THR A 160 -21.98 15.64 -12.73
C THR A 160 -20.67 16.41 -12.93
N PRO A 161 -20.70 17.74 -13.17
CA PRO A 161 -19.53 18.51 -13.60
C PRO A 161 -18.30 18.39 -12.69
N MET A 162 -18.50 18.18 -11.40
CA MET A 162 -17.40 17.97 -10.45
C MET A 162 -16.65 16.66 -10.73
N VAL A 163 -17.34 15.57 -11.08
CA VAL A 163 -16.70 14.30 -11.45
C VAL A 163 -15.91 14.46 -12.74
N GLU A 164 -16.47 15.11 -13.76
CA GLU A 164 -15.77 15.38 -15.01
C GLU A 164 -14.50 16.22 -14.81
N ARG A 165 -14.57 17.25 -13.95
CA ARG A 165 -13.45 18.16 -13.68
C ARG A 165 -12.32 17.49 -12.88
N TRP A 166 -12.67 16.74 -11.83
CA TRP A 166 -11.69 16.27 -10.84
C TRP A 166 -11.12 14.87 -11.13
N SER A 167 -11.74 14.06 -11.99
CA SER A 167 -11.33 12.66 -12.16
C SER A 167 -9.90 12.48 -12.64
N ASP A 168 -9.37 13.38 -13.47
CA ASP A 168 -7.98 13.37 -13.92
C ASP A 168 -7.12 14.33 -13.10
N SER A 169 -7.58 15.57 -12.91
CA SER A 169 -6.79 16.61 -12.23
C SER A 169 -6.43 16.28 -10.78
N LEU A 170 -7.23 15.48 -10.07
CA LEU A 170 -6.90 15.01 -8.72
C LEU A 170 -5.71 14.05 -8.70
N TRP A 171 -5.49 13.34 -9.80
CA TRP A 171 -4.46 12.31 -9.95
C TRP A 171 -3.28 12.81 -10.78
N LEU A 172 -3.18 14.10 -11.06
CA LEU A 172 -1.95 14.69 -11.59
C LEU A 172 -1.17 15.32 -10.46
N GLU A 173 0.01 14.78 -10.19
CA GLU A 173 0.97 15.42 -9.31
C GLU A 173 1.52 16.65 -10.01
N SER A 174 1.33 17.82 -9.40
CA SER A 174 1.95 19.06 -9.87
C SER A 174 3.02 19.48 -8.87
N GLY A 175 4.17 19.91 -9.40
CA GLY A 175 5.21 20.51 -8.56
C GLY A 175 4.61 21.68 -7.76
N SER A 176 4.96 21.78 -6.48
CA SER A 176 4.49 22.89 -5.65
C SER A 176 4.88 24.21 -6.30
N ASN A 177 3.93 25.13 -6.48
CA ASN A 177 4.25 26.47 -6.99
C ASN A 177 5.23 27.14 -6.01
N GLU A 178 6.51 27.19 -6.37
CA GLU A 178 7.56 27.74 -5.50
C GLU A 178 7.30 29.20 -5.09
N LYS A 179 6.48 29.92 -5.87
CA LYS A 179 6.08 31.31 -5.61
C LYS A 179 4.86 31.44 -4.69
N ALA A 180 4.13 30.35 -4.42
CA ALA A 180 2.98 30.39 -3.51
C ALA A 180 3.47 30.59 -2.06
N SER A 181 2.89 31.54 -1.35
CA SER A 181 3.18 31.71 0.08
C SER A 181 2.58 30.54 0.87
N LEU A 182 3.13 30.24 2.05
CA LEU A 182 2.57 29.23 2.97
C LEU A 182 1.06 29.44 3.22
N PHE A 183 0.62 30.69 3.29
CA PHE A 183 -0.78 31.06 3.53
C PHE A 183 -1.68 30.73 2.34
N ASP A 184 -1.18 30.89 1.12
CA ASP A 184 -1.92 30.56 -0.10
C ASP A 184 -2.04 29.04 -0.24
N THR A 185 -0.96 28.31 0.01
CA THR A 185 -0.96 26.84 0.00
C THR A 185 -1.94 26.27 1.02
N TYR A 186 -1.93 26.77 2.26
CA TYR A 186 -2.83 26.29 3.30
C TYR A 186 -4.31 26.57 2.99
N ARG A 187 -4.63 27.77 2.47
CA ARG A 187 -6.00 28.09 2.07
C ARG A 187 -6.48 27.17 0.94
N ALA A 188 -5.64 26.99 -0.08
CA ALA A 188 -5.93 26.09 -1.19
C ALA A 188 -6.15 24.65 -0.71
N GLU A 189 -5.31 24.14 0.21
CA GLU A 189 -5.43 22.80 0.77
C GLU A 189 -6.77 22.60 1.49
N ARG A 190 -7.23 23.57 2.30
CA ARG A 190 -8.53 23.48 3.00
C ARG A 190 -9.73 23.58 2.07
N GLU A 191 -9.69 24.46 1.08
CA GLU A 191 -10.77 24.56 0.08
C GLU A 191 -10.86 23.26 -0.75
N GLN A 192 -9.70 22.78 -1.22
CA GLN A 192 -9.58 21.54 -1.97
C GLN A 192 -10.03 20.33 -1.16
N PHE A 193 -9.77 20.28 0.15
CA PHE A 193 -10.18 19.17 1.02
C PHE A 193 -11.69 18.87 0.95
N LYS A 194 -12.54 19.91 0.96
CA LYS A 194 -13.99 19.73 0.84
C LYS A 194 -14.38 19.29 -0.57
N GLU A 195 -13.82 19.91 -1.60
CA GLU A 195 -14.13 19.58 -2.99
C GLU A 195 -13.73 18.14 -3.34
N VAL A 196 -12.58 17.68 -2.84
CA VAL A 196 -12.11 16.30 -2.97
C VAL A 196 -13.06 15.33 -2.25
N SER A 197 -13.49 15.69 -1.03
CA SER A 197 -14.49 14.87 -0.33
C SER A 197 -15.80 14.77 -1.10
N ASP A 198 -16.29 15.87 -1.67
CA ASP A 198 -17.54 15.89 -2.44
C ASP A 198 -17.37 15.11 -3.76
N TYR A 199 -16.19 15.18 -4.40
CA TYR A 199 -15.86 14.38 -5.58
C TYR A 199 -16.00 12.87 -5.30
N PHE A 200 -15.35 12.34 -4.26
CA PHE A 200 -15.43 10.91 -3.94
C PHE A 200 -16.83 10.48 -3.50
N ASN A 201 -17.63 11.37 -2.90
CA ASN A 201 -19.04 11.06 -2.64
C ASN A 201 -19.87 10.91 -3.93
N LEU A 202 -19.50 11.60 -5.01
CA LEU A 202 -20.22 11.58 -6.28
C LEU A 202 -19.66 10.61 -7.31
N ALA A 203 -18.38 10.26 -7.24
CA ALA A 203 -17.74 9.35 -8.20
C ALA A 203 -18.28 7.93 -8.02
N GLN A 204 -18.79 7.31 -9.10
CA GLN A 204 -19.42 5.98 -9.03
C GLN A 204 -18.88 5.08 -10.15
N PRO A 205 -17.99 4.11 -9.84
CA PRO A 205 -17.43 3.19 -10.85
C PRO A 205 -18.49 2.29 -11.49
N ALA A 206 -19.56 2.03 -10.75
CA ALA A 206 -20.76 1.36 -11.20
C ALA A 206 -21.36 1.91 -12.51
N TRP A 207 -21.14 3.18 -12.85
CA TRP A 207 -21.59 3.76 -14.12
C TRP A 207 -20.93 3.11 -15.34
N PHE A 208 -19.79 2.45 -15.14
CA PHE A 208 -18.92 1.91 -16.18
C PHE A 208 -18.93 0.38 -16.24
N GLU A 209 -19.83 -0.31 -15.52
CA GLU A 209 -19.90 -1.78 -15.52
C GLU A 209 -19.96 -2.39 -16.94
N ASN A 210 -20.77 -1.80 -17.82
CA ASN A 210 -20.87 -2.25 -19.21
C ASN A 210 -19.63 -1.89 -20.04
N VAL A 211 -18.89 -0.85 -19.65
CA VAL A 211 -17.61 -0.49 -20.30
C VAL A 211 -16.56 -1.55 -19.99
N TYR A 212 -16.43 -1.98 -18.74
CA TYR A 212 -15.50 -3.06 -18.37
C TYR A 212 -15.83 -4.37 -19.08
N ARG A 213 -17.12 -4.75 -19.14
CA ARG A 213 -17.56 -5.95 -19.86
C ARG A 213 -17.25 -5.87 -21.35
N SER A 214 -17.63 -4.77 -22.01
CA SER A 214 -17.43 -4.62 -23.46
C SER A 214 -15.95 -4.48 -23.83
N GLY A 215 -15.13 -3.88 -22.97
CA GLY A 215 -13.67 -3.84 -23.14
C GLY A 215 -13.03 -5.22 -23.09
N ALA A 216 -13.33 -6.00 -22.05
CA ALA A 216 -12.84 -7.38 -21.93
C ALA A 216 -13.27 -8.26 -23.12
N GLU A 217 -14.53 -8.16 -23.56
CA GLU A 217 -15.02 -8.92 -24.72
C GLU A 217 -14.33 -8.51 -26.03
N LEU A 218 -14.05 -7.22 -26.22
CA LEU A 218 -13.36 -6.72 -27.42
C LEU A 218 -11.91 -7.21 -27.45
N TYR A 219 -11.19 -7.11 -26.33
CA TYR A 219 -9.82 -7.59 -26.20
C TYR A 219 -9.71 -9.10 -26.46
N LEU A 220 -10.53 -9.92 -25.78
CA LEU A 220 -10.50 -11.37 -25.95
C LEU A 220 -10.84 -11.79 -27.39
N GLN A 221 -11.73 -11.04 -28.05
CA GLN A 221 -12.04 -11.27 -29.46
C GLN A 221 -10.87 -10.90 -30.39
N ALA A 222 -10.15 -9.81 -30.10
CA ALA A 222 -8.96 -9.42 -30.86
C ALA A 222 -7.86 -10.47 -30.74
N ILE A 223 -7.51 -10.91 -29.52
CA ILE A 223 -6.51 -11.96 -29.28
C ILE A 223 -6.91 -13.29 -29.95
N THR A 224 -8.19 -13.66 -29.91
CA THR A 224 -8.68 -14.86 -30.61
C THR A 224 -8.43 -14.76 -32.13
N HIS A 225 -8.66 -13.59 -32.73
CA HIS A 225 -8.41 -13.39 -34.16
C HIS A 225 -6.91 -13.43 -34.49
N ILE A 226 -6.07 -12.78 -33.67
CA ILE A 226 -4.61 -12.81 -33.81
C ILE A 226 -4.08 -14.25 -33.75
N GLY A 227 -4.50 -15.03 -32.76
CA GLY A 227 -4.11 -16.44 -32.66
C GLY A 227 -4.55 -17.29 -33.87
N ASN A 228 -5.73 -17.01 -34.44
CA ASN A 228 -6.19 -17.68 -35.66
C ASN A 228 -5.34 -17.29 -36.90
N ILE A 229 -4.93 -16.02 -37.01
CA ILE A 229 -4.04 -15.53 -38.07
C ILE A 229 -2.67 -16.20 -37.95
N GLN A 230 -2.06 -16.22 -36.76
CA GLN A 230 -0.78 -16.88 -36.50
C GLN A 230 -0.83 -18.39 -36.79
N ALA A 231 -1.96 -19.04 -36.49
CA ALA A 231 -2.17 -20.47 -36.78
C ALA A 231 -2.38 -20.77 -38.28
N THR A 232 -2.82 -19.78 -39.07
CA THR A 232 -3.10 -19.92 -40.51
C THR A 232 -2.45 -18.78 -41.32
N PRO A 233 -1.11 -18.70 -41.40
CA PRO A 233 -0.42 -17.62 -42.11
C PRO A 233 -0.89 -17.48 -43.56
N GLY A 234 -1.17 -16.24 -44.00
CA GLY A 234 -1.75 -15.95 -45.32
C GLY A 234 -3.27 -15.98 -45.39
N SER A 235 -3.96 -16.09 -44.24
CA SER A 235 -5.43 -15.92 -44.14
C SER A 235 -5.89 -14.46 -44.28
N ILE A 236 -4.96 -13.52 -44.32
CA ILE A 236 -5.19 -12.08 -44.51
C ILE A 236 -4.49 -11.63 -45.79
N GLY A 237 -5.17 -10.81 -46.58
CA GLY A 237 -4.63 -10.26 -47.83
C GLY A 237 -3.70 -9.06 -47.61
N SER A 238 -2.79 -8.85 -48.56
CA SER A 238 -1.92 -7.67 -48.61
C SER A 238 -2.42 -6.70 -49.70
N ASP A 239 -3.09 -5.62 -49.29
CA ASP A 239 -3.43 -4.53 -50.20
C ASP A 239 -2.19 -3.62 -50.43
N THR A 240 -2.19 -2.86 -51.53
CA THR A 240 -1.04 -2.00 -51.92
C THR A 240 -1.14 -0.56 -51.42
N ALA A 241 -2.22 -0.22 -50.70
CA ALA A 241 -2.47 1.11 -50.17
C ALA A 241 -3.35 1.04 -48.92
N VAL A 242 -3.10 1.93 -47.95
CA VAL A 242 -3.93 2.07 -46.76
C VAL A 242 -5.35 2.46 -47.14
N HIS A 243 -6.33 1.75 -46.58
CA HIS A 243 -7.75 2.03 -46.77
C HIS A 243 -8.36 2.65 -45.51
N VAL A 244 -8.90 3.87 -45.63
CA VAL A 244 -9.54 4.58 -44.52
C VAL A 244 -11.03 4.80 -44.78
N TYR A 245 -11.87 4.36 -43.85
CA TYR A 245 -13.33 4.42 -43.94
C TYR A 245 -13.94 5.21 -42.79
N GLN A 246 -14.95 6.04 -43.10
CA GLN A 246 -15.82 6.62 -42.09
C GLN A 246 -16.98 5.67 -41.79
N THR A 247 -17.14 5.28 -40.53
CA THR A 247 -18.21 4.38 -40.08
C THR A 247 -18.99 5.01 -38.91
N PRO A 248 -20.15 4.43 -38.50
CA PRO A 248 -20.80 4.80 -37.25
C PRO A 248 -19.92 4.56 -36.00
N ALA A 249 -18.98 3.61 -36.10
CA ALA A 249 -18.01 3.34 -35.05
C ALA A 249 -16.90 4.41 -34.99
N GLY A 250 -16.67 5.17 -36.07
CA GLY A 250 -15.59 6.17 -36.19
C GLY A 250 -14.75 5.91 -37.45
N LEU A 251 -13.57 6.53 -37.52
CA LEU A 251 -12.61 6.22 -38.57
C LEU A 251 -12.06 4.81 -38.38
N VAL A 252 -11.95 4.06 -39.47
CA VAL A 252 -11.40 2.71 -39.52
C VAL A 252 -10.30 2.70 -40.56
N ALA A 253 -9.11 2.26 -40.20
CA ALA A 253 -8.00 2.06 -41.13
C ALA A 253 -7.66 0.58 -41.27
N ILE A 254 -7.34 0.16 -42.49
CA ILE A 254 -6.74 -1.13 -42.83
C ILE A 254 -5.40 -0.82 -43.50
N GLY A 255 -4.32 -1.26 -42.89
CA GLY A 255 -2.95 -1.04 -43.34
C GLY A 255 -2.52 -1.94 -44.49
N THR A 256 -1.23 -1.86 -44.83
CA THR A 256 -0.61 -2.69 -45.87
C THR A 256 0.34 -3.72 -45.26
N THR A 257 1.38 -4.11 -45.98
CA THR A 257 2.45 -5.00 -45.45
C THR A 257 3.80 -4.29 -45.51
N GLY A 258 3.77 -2.97 -45.66
CA GLY A 258 4.92 -2.11 -45.73
C GLY A 258 4.63 -0.82 -44.97
N SER A 259 5.68 -0.05 -44.70
CA SER A 259 5.62 1.11 -43.81
C SER A 259 4.55 2.15 -44.17
N ASP A 260 3.60 2.30 -43.28
CA ASP A 260 2.44 3.17 -43.31
C ASP A 260 2.52 4.24 -42.20
N VAL A 261 1.71 5.30 -42.35
CA VAL A 261 1.68 6.42 -41.39
C VAL A 261 0.24 6.78 -41.04
N TYR A 262 -0.06 6.75 -39.74
CA TYR A 262 -1.38 7.02 -39.19
C TYR A 262 -1.41 8.33 -38.41
N HIS A 263 -2.41 9.17 -38.69
CA HIS A 263 -2.58 10.46 -38.02
C HIS A 263 -4.01 10.68 -37.52
N GLY A 264 -4.16 10.98 -36.24
CA GLY A 264 -5.43 11.41 -35.63
C GLY A 264 -6.13 10.33 -34.79
N THR A 265 -7.47 10.38 -34.76
CA THR A 265 -8.29 9.56 -33.86
C THR A 265 -9.09 8.52 -34.64
N TYR A 266 -8.75 7.25 -34.43
CA TYR A 266 -9.40 6.10 -35.06
C TYR A 266 -10.18 5.28 -34.04
N ALA A 267 -11.27 4.67 -34.49
CA ALA A 267 -11.98 3.66 -33.72
C ALA A 267 -11.33 2.28 -33.87
N LEU A 268 -10.83 1.98 -35.07
CA LEU A 268 -10.08 0.76 -35.39
C LEU A 268 -8.91 1.08 -36.33
N ILE A 269 -7.73 0.59 -36.01
CA ILE A 269 -6.64 0.37 -36.97
C ILE A 269 -6.34 -1.13 -36.95
N PHE A 270 -6.31 -1.73 -38.13
CA PHE A 270 -5.85 -3.10 -38.33
C PHE A 270 -4.73 -3.06 -39.36
N ASP A 271 -3.50 -3.22 -38.91
CA ASP A 271 -2.32 -3.19 -39.75
C ASP A 271 -1.76 -4.62 -39.92
N PRO A 272 -1.68 -5.14 -41.16
CA PRO A 272 -1.03 -6.42 -41.45
C PRO A 272 0.51 -6.43 -41.32
N GLY A 273 1.16 -5.26 -41.20
CA GLY A 273 2.55 -5.09 -40.80
C GLY A 273 3.36 -4.12 -41.66
N GLY A 274 4.64 -3.93 -41.31
CA GLY A 274 5.53 -2.92 -41.88
C GLY A 274 6.16 -2.10 -40.76
N ASP A 275 7.26 -1.37 -41.01
CA ASP A 275 7.81 -0.47 -39.98
C ASP A 275 7.00 0.86 -39.98
N ASP A 276 5.99 0.96 -39.12
CA ASP A 276 4.93 1.97 -39.19
C ASP A 276 5.10 3.12 -38.19
N ILE A 277 4.44 4.25 -38.51
CA ILE A 277 4.42 5.41 -37.61
C ILE A 277 2.97 5.77 -37.25
N TYR A 278 2.64 5.58 -35.98
CA TYR A 278 1.34 5.95 -35.42
C TYR A 278 1.47 7.27 -34.66
N THR A 279 0.87 8.34 -35.16
CA THR A 279 0.71 9.60 -34.41
C THR A 279 -0.76 9.77 -34.06
N ILE A 280 -1.15 9.13 -32.96
CA ILE A 280 -2.54 8.80 -32.65
C ILE A 280 -2.90 9.18 -31.22
N GLY A 281 -4.18 9.43 -31.00
CA GLY A 281 -4.72 9.78 -29.70
C GLY A 281 -5.41 11.15 -29.71
N PRO A 282 -6.11 11.46 -28.61
CA PRO A 282 -6.97 12.63 -28.57
C PRO A 282 -6.15 13.92 -28.60
N SER A 283 -6.65 14.91 -29.33
CA SER A 283 -6.09 16.26 -29.39
C SER A 283 -6.38 17.09 -28.12
N SER A 284 -7.34 16.66 -27.29
CA SER A 284 -7.74 17.31 -26.04
C SER A 284 -8.56 16.37 -25.16
N LYS A 285 -8.74 16.73 -23.89
CA LYS A 285 -9.70 16.05 -22.99
C LYS A 285 -11.12 15.97 -23.56
N ALA A 286 -11.58 17.02 -24.26
CA ALA A 286 -12.90 17.03 -24.89
C ALA A 286 -12.97 16.03 -26.06
N ASP A 287 -11.88 15.85 -26.79
CA ASP A 287 -11.76 14.86 -27.87
C ASP A 287 -11.79 13.43 -27.30
N ALA A 288 -11.00 13.16 -26.25
CA ALA A 288 -11.03 11.88 -25.52
C ALA A 288 -12.46 11.56 -25.03
N LEU A 289 -13.14 12.55 -24.46
CA LEU A 289 -14.52 12.43 -24.01
C LEU A 289 -15.54 12.26 -25.14
N ASN A 290 -15.21 12.54 -26.39
CA ASN A 290 -16.11 12.37 -27.54
C ASN A 290 -15.82 11.06 -28.28
N ASN A 291 -14.56 10.61 -28.28
CA ASN A 291 -14.07 9.41 -28.96
C ASN A 291 -13.49 8.42 -27.93
N PRO A 292 -14.34 7.76 -27.12
CA PRO A 292 -13.91 7.01 -25.95
C PRO A 292 -13.53 5.56 -26.26
N VAL A 293 -13.58 5.13 -27.52
CA VAL A 293 -13.26 3.75 -27.91
C VAL A 293 -12.25 3.75 -29.04
N GLN A 294 -11.12 3.10 -28.82
CA GLN A 294 -10.05 2.88 -29.80
C GLN A 294 -9.54 1.44 -29.66
N CYS A 295 -9.31 0.80 -30.81
CA CYS A 295 -8.71 -0.53 -30.93
C CYS A 295 -7.63 -0.45 -32.02
N ILE A 296 -6.40 -0.80 -31.70
CA ILE A 296 -5.29 -0.87 -32.66
C ILE A 296 -4.75 -2.28 -32.58
N ILE A 297 -4.58 -2.89 -33.75
CA ILE A 297 -3.97 -4.20 -33.91
C ILE A 297 -2.94 -4.03 -35.02
N ASP A 298 -1.66 -4.14 -34.66
CA ASP A 298 -0.57 -4.35 -35.61
C ASP A 298 -0.13 -5.82 -35.58
N LEU A 299 0.27 -6.37 -36.72
CA LEU A 299 0.68 -7.77 -36.84
C LEU A 299 2.19 -7.96 -37.02
N GLY A 300 2.94 -6.89 -37.25
CA GLY A 300 4.37 -6.86 -37.00
C GLY A 300 5.11 -5.79 -37.81
N GLY A 301 6.24 -5.34 -37.28
CA GLY A 301 6.97 -4.19 -37.77
C GLY A 301 8.14 -3.85 -36.86
N ASN A 302 8.81 -2.72 -37.05
CA ASN A 302 9.48 -2.04 -35.94
C ASN A 302 8.91 -0.63 -35.90
N ASP A 303 7.90 -0.49 -35.06
CA ASP A 303 6.92 0.56 -35.13
C ASP A 303 7.19 1.66 -34.12
N THR A 304 6.69 2.85 -34.45
CA THR A 304 6.73 3.99 -33.54
C THR A 304 5.33 4.48 -33.25
N TYR A 305 4.89 4.23 -32.02
CA TYR A 305 3.62 4.69 -31.47
C TYR A 305 3.81 5.99 -30.68
N ASN A 306 3.39 7.11 -31.25
CA ASN A 306 3.41 8.43 -30.64
C ASN A 306 2.00 8.87 -30.24
N GLY A 307 1.75 8.96 -28.93
CA GLY A 307 0.54 9.51 -28.35
C GLY A 307 0.81 10.71 -27.44
N ASN A 308 -0.22 11.51 -27.18
CA ASN A 308 -0.17 12.56 -26.16
C ASN A 308 -0.77 12.04 -24.84
N ASP A 309 -1.54 12.86 -24.13
CA ASP A 309 -2.33 12.42 -22.98
C ASP A 309 -3.50 11.52 -23.46
N MET A 310 -3.94 10.58 -22.62
CA MET A 310 -5.16 9.77 -22.88
C MET A 310 -5.06 8.93 -24.16
N ALA A 311 -3.88 8.42 -24.49
CA ALA A 311 -3.57 7.73 -25.74
C ALA A 311 -3.03 6.32 -25.51
N LEU A 312 -2.88 5.56 -26.61
CA LEU A 312 -2.20 4.27 -26.68
C LEU A 312 -2.73 3.26 -25.64
N GLY A 313 -3.87 2.64 -25.94
CA GLY A 313 -4.50 1.66 -25.04
C GLY A 313 -5.20 2.28 -23.80
N CYS A 314 -5.31 3.60 -23.68
CA CYS A 314 -5.99 4.22 -22.54
C CYS A 314 -7.53 4.13 -22.60
N GLY A 315 -8.14 3.58 -21.55
CA GLY A 315 -9.60 3.54 -21.36
C GLY A 315 -10.15 4.79 -20.67
N TYR A 316 -9.96 5.99 -21.23
CA TYR A 316 -10.45 7.23 -20.59
C TYR A 316 -11.98 7.34 -20.69
N PHE A 317 -12.70 6.99 -19.61
CA PHE A 317 -14.16 6.86 -19.58
C PHE A 317 -14.74 6.00 -20.72
N GLY A 318 -14.00 4.96 -21.11
CA GLY A 318 -14.24 4.21 -22.33
C GLY A 318 -13.38 2.95 -22.44
N VAL A 319 -13.04 2.54 -23.66
CA VAL A 319 -12.24 1.34 -23.95
C VAL A 319 -11.05 1.71 -24.83
N GLY A 320 -9.83 1.48 -24.37
CA GLY A 320 -8.62 1.59 -25.18
C GLY A 320 -7.92 0.24 -25.27
N ILE A 321 -7.65 -0.22 -26.48
CA ILE A 321 -6.91 -1.45 -26.76
C ILE A 321 -5.84 -1.15 -27.79
N LEU A 322 -4.59 -1.50 -27.50
CA LEU A 322 -3.50 -1.58 -28.45
C LEU A 322 -2.89 -2.98 -28.33
N ILE A 323 -2.77 -3.69 -29.45
CA ILE A 323 -2.10 -4.98 -29.51
C ILE A 323 -1.07 -4.91 -30.64
N ASP A 324 0.18 -5.16 -30.29
CA ASP A 324 1.27 -5.40 -31.23
C ASP A 324 1.66 -6.88 -31.16
N VAL A 325 2.02 -7.46 -32.29
CA VAL A 325 2.29 -8.90 -32.39
C VAL A 325 3.77 -9.22 -32.47
N ALA A 326 4.58 -8.37 -33.11
CA ALA A 326 5.97 -8.69 -33.40
C ALA A 326 6.74 -7.45 -33.83
N GLY A 327 7.81 -7.12 -33.14
CA GLY A 327 8.65 -6.04 -33.61
C GLY A 327 9.82 -5.69 -32.71
N ASN A 328 10.35 -4.49 -32.84
CA ASN A 328 11.12 -3.85 -31.78
C ASN A 328 10.62 -2.40 -31.77
N ASP A 329 9.67 -2.15 -30.90
CA ASP A 329 8.72 -1.08 -31.02
C ASP A 329 9.00 0.01 -30.01
N THR A 330 8.51 1.20 -30.32
CA THR A 330 8.67 2.36 -29.46
C THR A 330 7.34 2.99 -29.17
N TYR A 331 6.94 2.92 -27.91
CA TYR A 331 5.71 3.47 -27.37
C TYR A 331 5.99 4.75 -26.58
N ARG A 332 5.61 5.91 -27.13
CA ARG A 332 5.82 7.22 -26.50
C ARG A 332 4.50 7.90 -26.22
N SER A 333 4.27 8.25 -24.96
CA SER A 333 3.06 8.97 -24.54
C SER A 333 3.29 9.92 -23.38
N ALA A 334 2.31 10.80 -23.15
CA ALA A 334 2.27 11.69 -21.98
C ALA A 334 1.49 11.03 -20.84
N ASN A 335 0.52 11.73 -20.23
CA ASN A 335 -0.17 11.25 -19.02
C ASN A 335 -1.44 10.46 -19.34
N PHE A 336 -1.86 9.58 -18.44
CA PHE A 336 -3.06 8.76 -18.63
C PHE A 336 -3.00 7.93 -19.92
N SER A 337 -1.93 7.18 -20.15
CA SER A 337 -1.66 6.49 -21.43
C SER A 337 -1.08 5.08 -21.21
N GLN A 338 -0.80 4.33 -22.28
CA GLN A 338 -0.12 3.03 -22.23
C GLN A 338 -0.87 1.99 -21.38
N GLY A 339 -2.16 1.85 -21.69
CA GLY A 339 -3.04 0.89 -21.01
C GLY A 339 -3.74 1.40 -19.75
N CYS A 340 -3.67 2.68 -19.36
CA CYS A 340 -4.32 3.19 -18.14
C CYS A 340 -5.88 3.16 -18.18
N GLY A 341 -6.55 2.78 -17.08
CA GLY A 341 -8.00 2.72 -16.88
C GLY A 341 -8.54 3.64 -15.77
N LEU A 342 -8.81 4.90 -16.09
CA LEU A 342 -9.44 5.90 -15.20
C LEU A 342 -10.98 5.86 -15.34
N PHE A 343 -11.59 4.81 -14.77
CA PHE A 343 -13.01 4.40 -14.92
C PHE A 343 -13.39 3.82 -16.29
N GLY A 344 -12.42 3.51 -17.15
CA GLY A 344 -12.68 2.65 -18.30
C GLY A 344 -11.82 1.40 -18.27
N PHE A 345 -11.74 0.75 -19.41
CA PHE A 345 -10.94 -0.44 -19.66
C PHE A 345 -9.80 -0.05 -20.60
N GLY A 346 -8.57 -0.12 -20.12
CA GLY A 346 -7.37 0.12 -20.91
C GLY A 346 -6.49 -1.11 -20.95
N ILE A 347 -5.98 -1.45 -22.13
CA ILE A 347 -4.93 -2.46 -22.28
C ILE A 347 -3.99 -2.08 -23.42
N LEU A 348 -2.70 -2.24 -23.16
CA LEU A 348 -1.68 -2.39 -24.18
C LEU A 348 -1.08 -3.78 -24.03
N HIS A 349 -0.96 -4.51 -25.13
CA HIS A 349 -0.39 -5.85 -25.15
C HIS A 349 0.61 -5.97 -26.29
N ASP A 350 1.89 -6.06 -25.96
CA ASP A 350 2.95 -6.46 -26.87
C ASP A 350 3.21 -7.96 -26.73
N ILE A 351 3.43 -8.65 -27.84
CA ILE A 351 3.58 -10.11 -27.87
C ILE A 351 5.04 -10.53 -28.08
N ALA A 352 5.87 -9.71 -28.72
CA ALA A 352 7.25 -10.06 -29.00
C ALA A 352 8.03 -8.85 -29.48
N GLY A 353 9.16 -8.58 -28.85
CA GLY A 353 10.10 -7.60 -29.36
C GLY A 353 11.28 -7.31 -28.48
N ASN A 354 11.84 -6.12 -28.58
CA ASN A 354 12.70 -5.51 -27.56
C ASN A 354 12.35 -4.03 -27.57
N ASP A 355 11.54 -3.64 -26.61
CA ASP A 355 10.61 -2.55 -26.78
C ASP A 355 10.90 -1.41 -25.80
N PHE A 356 10.49 -0.21 -26.21
CA PHE A 356 10.69 1.01 -25.43
C PHE A 356 9.36 1.64 -25.07
N TYR A 357 8.98 1.52 -23.80
CA TYR A 357 7.79 2.12 -23.22
C TYR A 357 8.13 3.41 -22.48
N ILE A 358 7.61 4.54 -22.95
CA ILE A 358 7.88 5.87 -22.41
C ILE A 358 6.57 6.57 -22.09
N GLY A 359 6.37 6.90 -20.81
CA GLY A 359 5.15 7.51 -20.29
C GLY A 359 5.39 8.65 -19.30
N GLY A 360 4.37 9.49 -19.13
CA GLY A 360 4.32 10.51 -18.08
C GLY A 360 3.78 9.93 -16.77
N GLN A 361 2.79 10.62 -16.19
CA GLN A 361 2.09 10.17 -14.99
C GLN A 361 0.86 9.32 -15.34
N ASN A 362 0.47 8.37 -14.49
CA ASN A 362 -0.70 7.52 -14.73
C ASN A 362 -0.55 6.71 -16.04
N THR A 363 0.56 6.00 -16.20
CA THR A 363 0.88 5.23 -17.42
C THR A 363 1.30 3.80 -17.13
N GLN A 364 1.44 2.98 -18.18
CA GLN A 364 1.99 1.62 -18.07
C GLN A 364 1.17 0.76 -17.11
N GLY A 365 -0.11 0.56 -17.45
CA GLY A 365 -1.01 -0.29 -16.69
C GLY A 365 -1.55 0.31 -15.39
N THR A 366 -1.96 1.57 -15.38
CA THR A 366 -2.56 2.25 -14.21
C THR A 366 -4.08 2.03 -14.12
N GLY A 367 -4.65 1.76 -12.95
CA GLY A 367 -6.11 1.77 -12.74
C GLY A 367 -6.52 2.70 -11.61
N ILE A 368 -7.44 3.65 -11.84
CA ILE A 368 -7.84 4.61 -10.78
C ILE A 368 -9.23 4.40 -10.22
N PHE A 369 -10.17 3.91 -11.01
CA PHE A 369 -11.41 3.24 -10.58
C PHE A 369 -11.87 2.26 -11.68
N GLY A 370 -11.03 2.11 -12.71
CA GLY A 370 -11.20 1.23 -13.84
C GLY A 370 -10.07 0.21 -13.85
N ILE A 371 -9.91 -0.43 -15.00
CA ILE A 371 -8.95 -1.51 -15.22
C ILE A 371 -7.95 -1.01 -16.25
N GLY A 372 -6.68 -0.97 -15.87
CA GLY A 372 -5.60 -0.67 -16.78
C GLY A 372 -4.52 -1.74 -16.75
N ILE A 373 -4.09 -2.20 -17.92
CA ILE A 373 -3.13 -3.29 -18.07
C ILE A 373 -2.08 -2.87 -19.12
N LEU A 374 -0.81 -3.06 -18.81
CA LEU A 374 0.24 -3.19 -19.80
C LEU A 374 0.75 -4.63 -19.71
N ALA A 375 0.80 -5.32 -20.84
CA ALA A 375 1.33 -6.66 -20.93
C ALA A 375 2.41 -6.73 -22.01
N ASP A 376 3.52 -7.38 -21.68
CA ASP A 376 4.56 -7.80 -22.60
C ASP A 376 4.77 -9.31 -22.42
N ASN A 377 4.98 -10.03 -23.51
CA ASN A 377 5.16 -11.48 -23.47
C ASN A 377 6.61 -11.93 -23.66
N ALA A 378 7.46 -11.11 -24.30
CA ALA A 378 8.81 -11.51 -24.66
C ALA A 378 9.62 -10.33 -25.19
N GLY A 379 10.78 -10.10 -24.62
CA GLY A 379 11.72 -9.11 -25.13
C GLY A 379 12.72 -8.72 -24.06
N SER A 380 13.74 -7.94 -24.36
CA SER A 380 14.50 -7.25 -23.30
C SER A 380 14.17 -5.77 -23.39
N ASP A 381 13.31 -5.33 -22.49
CA ASP A 381 12.48 -4.16 -22.66
C ASP A 381 12.86 -3.04 -21.69
N MET A 382 12.44 -1.83 -22.05
CA MET A 382 12.65 -0.64 -21.23
C MET A 382 11.34 0.07 -20.93
N TYR A 383 10.97 0.06 -19.65
CA TYR A 383 9.84 0.77 -19.10
C TYR A 383 10.28 2.03 -18.39
N HIS A 384 10.02 3.20 -18.98
CA HIS A 384 10.32 4.50 -18.38
C HIS A 384 9.04 5.31 -18.16
N ALA A 385 8.72 5.61 -16.90
CA ALA A 385 7.62 6.48 -16.53
C ALA A 385 8.00 7.55 -15.49
N HIS A 386 7.15 8.55 -15.27
CA HIS A 386 7.36 9.54 -14.21
C HIS A 386 6.86 9.03 -12.84
N SER A 387 5.54 9.00 -12.63
CA SER A 387 4.92 8.61 -11.37
C SER A 387 3.54 7.98 -11.59
N GLN A 388 3.00 7.27 -10.59
CA GLN A 388 1.70 6.61 -10.65
C GLN A 388 1.60 5.65 -11.84
N ALA A 389 2.62 4.82 -12.05
CA ALA A 389 2.80 4.04 -13.26
C ALA A 389 3.31 2.61 -12.97
N GLN A 390 3.47 1.79 -14.01
CA GLN A 390 4.03 0.43 -13.92
C GLN A 390 3.20 -0.43 -12.96
N GLY A 391 1.93 -0.65 -13.32
CA GLY A 391 1.00 -1.43 -12.51
C GLY A 391 0.42 -0.68 -11.31
N PHE A 392 0.14 0.62 -11.44
CA PHE A 392 -0.34 1.45 -10.32
C PHE A 392 -1.86 1.34 -10.07
N GLY A 393 -2.26 1.13 -8.82
CA GLY A 393 -3.67 1.02 -8.39
C GLY A 393 -4.17 2.19 -7.51
N GLY A 394 -4.90 3.13 -8.10
CA GLY A 394 -5.65 4.18 -7.39
C GLY A 394 -7.01 3.73 -6.85
N THR A 395 -7.81 4.64 -6.29
CA THR A 395 -9.09 4.37 -5.58
C THR A 395 -10.02 3.34 -6.24
N ARG A 396 -10.11 2.11 -5.73
CA ARG A 396 -10.89 1.01 -6.36
C ARG A 396 -10.49 0.68 -7.80
N GLY A 397 -9.39 1.18 -8.31
CA GLY A 397 -8.85 0.79 -9.60
C GLY A 397 -8.03 -0.49 -9.51
N ALA A 398 -7.86 -1.14 -10.65
CA ALA A 398 -6.91 -2.23 -10.84
C ALA A 398 -5.89 -1.83 -11.90
N GLY A 399 -4.64 -1.69 -11.51
CA GLY A 399 -3.51 -1.47 -12.40
C GLY A 399 -2.59 -2.67 -12.42
N MET A 400 -2.20 -3.14 -13.61
CA MET A 400 -1.26 -4.25 -13.78
C MET A 400 -0.21 -3.94 -14.86
N LEU A 401 1.05 -4.20 -14.56
CA LEU A 401 2.10 -4.43 -15.55
C LEU A 401 2.49 -5.90 -15.45
N VAL A 402 2.50 -6.60 -16.59
CA VAL A 402 2.77 -8.04 -16.67
C VAL A 402 3.82 -8.25 -17.75
N ASP A 403 5.01 -8.67 -17.36
CA ASP A 403 6.08 -9.09 -18.26
C ASP A 403 6.31 -10.60 -18.08
N LEU A 404 6.59 -11.32 -19.16
CA LEU A 404 6.73 -12.78 -19.14
C LEU A 404 8.13 -13.30 -19.45
N ALA A 405 9.01 -12.49 -20.03
CA ALA A 405 10.37 -12.94 -20.34
C ALA A 405 11.24 -11.78 -20.83
N GLY A 406 12.41 -11.62 -20.21
CA GLY A 406 13.33 -10.60 -20.68
C GLY A 406 14.60 -10.37 -19.89
N ASN A 407 15.20 -9.20 -20.06
CA ASN A 407 16.15 -8.64 -19.09
C ASN A 407 15.84 -7.16 -19.05
N ASP A 408 14.94 -6.79 -18.17
CA ASP A 408 14.09 -5.64 -18.33
C ASP A 408 14.49 -4.52 -17.40
N GLN A 409 14.18 -3.31 -17.81
CA GLN A 409 14.49 -2.11 -17.06
C GLN A 409 13.22 -1.34 -16.72
N TYR A 410 12.85 -1.37 -15.44
CA TYR A 410 11.74 -0.61 -14.89
C TYR A 410 12.26 0.64 -14.21
N VAL A 411 12.10 1.80 -14.85
CA VAL A 411 12.60 3.09 -14.37
C VAL A 411 11.45 4.06 -14.13
N ALA A 412 11.22 4.41 -12.86
CA ALA A 412 10.30 5.48 -12.45
C ALA A 412 11.09 6.72 -12.02
N SER A 413 11.08 7.76 -12.87
CA SER A 413 11.81 9.02 -12.66
C SER A 413 10.85 10.21 -12.59
N SER A 414 10.30 10.44 -11.40
CA SER A 414 9.33 11.52 -11.18
C SER A 414 9.99 12.90 -11.16
N PRO A 415 9.38 13.92 -11.78
CA PRO A 415 9.83 15.32 -11.65
C PRO A 415 9.32 15.98 -10.35
N VAL A 416 8.54 15.28 -9.51
CA VAL A 416 7.85 15.86 -8.36
C VAL A 416 8.61 15.55 -7.06
N VAL A 417 9.18 16.59 -6.44
CA VAL A 417 9.95 16.46 -5.18
C VAL A 417 9.02 16.19 -3.99
N ASP A 418 9.43 15.29 -3.09
CA ASP A 418 8.80 15.12 -1.77
C ASP A 418 9.20 16.27 -0.84
N VAL A 419 8.62 17.45 -1.08
CA VAL A 419 8.88 18.70 -0.33
C VAL A 419 8.59 18.60 1.17
N LEU A 420 7.92 17.53 1.62
CA LEU A 420 7.64 17.29 3.03
C LEU A 420 8.86 16.72 3.77
N ARG A 421 9.71 15.96 3.07
CA ARG A 421 10.80 15.20 3.70
C ARG A 421 12.18 15.58 3.18
N TYR A 422 12.30 15.89 1.89
CA TYR A 422 13.59 16.07 1.22
C TYR A 422 13.55 17.24 0.22
N ASN A 423 14.74 17.68 -0.19
CA ASN A 423 14.89 18.70 -1.25
C ASN A 423 15.38 18.08 -2.57
N ASP A 424 15.77 16.80 -2.55
CA ASP A 424 16.51 16.10 -3.60
C ASP A 424 15.99 14.67 -3.86
N HIS A 425 14.79 14.35 -3.34
CA HIS A 425 14.11 13.07 -3.58
C HIS A 425 12.66 13.29 -4.06
N PHE A 426 12.15 12.35 -4.86
CA PHE A 426 10.95 12.48 -5.68
C PHE A 426 9.88 11.43 -5.37
N THR A 427 8.60 11.79 -5.50
CA THR A 427 7.46 10.88 -5.30
C THR A 427 7.16 10.10 -6.58
N THR A 428 7.23 8.77 -6.54
CA THR A 428 7.03 7.90 -7.71
C THR A 428 5.70 7.16 -7.70
N PHE A 429 5.29 6.48 -6.63
CA PHE A 429 4.14 5.55 -6.63
C PHE A 429 4.11 4.64 -7.87
N ALA A 430 5.17 3.87 -8.10
CA ALA A 430 5.30 3.01 -9.28
C ALA A 430 5.65 1.56 -8.94
N GLN A 431 5.68 0.68 -9.93
CA GLN A 431 6.13 -0.71 -9.81
C GLN A 431 5.26 -1.50 -8.83
N GLY A 432 3.98 -1.65 -9.20
CA GLY A 432 3.00 -2.36 -8.38
C GLY A 432 2.52 -1.58 -7.16
N ALA A 433 2.61 -0.25 -7.17
CA ALA A 433 2.16 0.58 -6.06
C ALA A 433 0.64 0.75 -6.02
N ALA A 434 0.05 0.95 -4.84
CA ALA A 434 -1.36 1.28 -4.68
C ALA A 434 -1.61 2.45 -3.72
N LEU A 435 -2.55 3.33 -4.08
CA LEU A 435 -2.81 4.59 -3.37
C LEU A 435 -4.30 4.86 -3.20
N GLY A 436 -4.75 5.01 -1.96
CA GLY A 436 -6.00 5.69 -1.63
C GLY A 436 -5.81 7.16 -1.27
N ASN A 437 -6.82 7.97 -1.57
CA ASN A 437 -6.80 9.38 -1.20
C ASN A 437 -7.19 9.55 0.27
N ARG A 438 -6.20 9.78 1.14
CA ARG A 438 -6.42 9.90 2.58
C ARG A 438 -7.03 11.27 2.95
N PRO A 439 -8.12 11.34 3.74
CA PRO A 439 -8.91 10.24 4.32
C PRO A 439 -10.22 9.95 3.53
N HIS A 440 -10.32 10.42 2.30
CA HIS A 440 -11.56 10.52 1.52
C HIS A 440 -11.96 9.25 0.76
N ALA A 441 -11.01 8.40 0.40
CA ALA A 441 -11.27 7.23 -0.45
C ALA A 441 -10.24 6.11 -0.26
N SER A 442 -10.72 4.88 -0.09
CA SER A 442 -9.88 3.69 -0.04
C SER A 442 -9.21 3.38 -1.39
N GLY A 443 -7.97 2.89 -1.36
CA GLY A 443 -7.13 2.64 -2.55
C GLY A 443 -7.58 1.50 -3.47
N GLY A 444 -6.70 1.09 -4.38
CA GLY A 444 -6.96 0.02 -5.35
C GLY A 444 -6.02 -1.17 -5.22
N ILE A 445 -5.88 -1.89 -6.32
CA ILE A 445 -4.94 -3.00 -6.49
C ILE A 445 -3.92 -2.56 -7.55
N GLY A 446 -2.64 -2.53 -7.17
CA GLY A 446 -1.53 -2.33 -8.08
C GLY A 446 -0.62 -3.55 -8.09
N ILE A 447 -0.30 -4.07 -9.28
CA ILE A 447 0.55 -5.26 -9.45
C ILE A 447 1.58 -4.99 -10.55
N LEU A 448 2.85 -5.22 -10.25
CA LEU A 448 3.86 -5.52 -11.25
C LEU A 448 4.18 -7.01 -11.11
N TYR A 449 4.09 -7.75 -12.21
CA TYR A 449 4.52 -9.14 -12.28
C TYR A 449 5.54 -9.29 -13.39
N ASP A 450 6.70 -9.83 -13.04
CA ASP A 450 7.73 -10.29 -13.96
C ASP A 450 7.89 -11.80 -13.78
N ALA A 451 8.04 -12.54 -14.88
CA ALA A 451 8.13 -14.00 -14.84
C ALA A 451 9.57 -14.53 -14.93
N THR A 452 10.42 -13.93 -15.77
CA THR A 452 11.81 -14.39 -15.94
C THR A 452 12.68 -13.28 -16.50
N GLY A 453 13.86 -13.05 -15.92
CA GLY A 453 14.82 -12.17 -16.55
C GLY A 453 16.08 -11.96 -15.74
N ASN A 454 16.76 -10.84 -15.94
CA ASN A 454 17.73 -10.32 -14.96
C ASN A 454 17.51 -8.81 -14.95
N ASP A 455 16.65 -8.40 -14.06
CA ASP A 455 15.84 -7.22 -14.22
C ASP A 455 16.32 -6.12 -13.28
N THR A 456 16.00 -4.90 -13.64
CA THR A 456 16.44 -3.72 -12.87
C THR A 456 15.24 -2.82 -12.59
N TYR A 457 14.87 -2.77 -11.31
CA TYR A 457 13.79 -1.97 -10.77
C TYR A 457 14.36 -0.73 -10.09
N VAL A 458 14.09 0.45 -10.65
CA VAL A 458 14.57 1.74 -10.12
C VAL A 458 13.40 2.68 -9.87
N CYS A 459 13.22 3.06 -8.61
CA CYS A 459 12.32 4.14 -8.22
C CYS A 459 12.93 4.99 -7.08
N ASP A 460 12.20 6.00 -6.61
CA ASP A 460 12.66 6.85 -5.50
C ASP A 460 11.77 6.64 -4.26
N ILE A 461 10.79 7.52 -4.02
CA ILE A 461 9.88 7.41 -2.88
C ILE A 461 8.52 6.85 -3.29
N PHE A 462 8.09 5.79 -2.61
CA PHE A 462 6.91 4.99 -2.94
C PHE A 462 7.10 4.18 -4.22
N GLY A 463 7.45 2.90 -4.10
CA GLY A 463 7.42 1.98 -5.22
C GLY A 463 7.70 0.54 -4.81
N GLN A 464 7.86 -0.35 -5.79
CA GLN A 464 8.22 -1.76 -5.58
C GLN A 464 7.25 -2.45 -4.60
N GLY A 465 5.99 -2.53 -5.01
CA GLY A 465 4.93 -3.21 -4.25
C GLY A 465 4.44 -2.47 -3.01
N VAL A 466 4.54 -1.14 -2.97
CA VAL A 466 4.07 -0.34 -1.82
C VAL A 466 2.55 -0.18 -1.78
N GLY A 467 1.96 -0.31 -0.59
CA GLY A 467 0.57 0.05 -0.33
C GLY A 467 0.45 1.35 0.48
N TYR A 468 -0.45 2.24 0.07
CA TYR A 468 -0.81 3.45 0.84
C TYR A 468 -2.33 3.63 0.93
N TRP A 469 -2.83 3.87 2.15
CA TRP A 469 -4.24 4.14 2.44
C TRP A 469 -5.25 3.21 1.75
N PHE A 470 -5.46 2.05 2.36
CA PHE A 470 -6.31 0.93 1.96
C PHE A 470 -5.91 0.27 0.62
N GLY A 471 -4.84 0.71 -0.04
CA GLY A 471 -4.32 0.03 -1.23
C GLY A 471 -3.66 -1.33 -0.94
N LEU A 472 -3.76 -2.23 -1.91
CA LEU A 472 -2.92 -3.43 -2.05
C LEU A 472 -1.90 -3.18 -3.18
N GLY A 473 -0.64 -2.97 -2.82
CA GLY A 473 0.46 -2.94 -3.77
C GLY A 473 1.23 -4.26 -3.75
N ALA A 474 1.65 -4.76 -4.92
CA ALA A 474 2.45 -5.96 -5.05
C ALA A 474 3.46 -5.87 -6.21
N LEU A 475 4.70 -6.25 -5.95
CA LEU A 475 5.69 -6.62 -6.97
C LEU A 475 5.99 -8.11 -6.80
N LEU A 476 5.90 -8.87 -7.89
CA LEU A 476 6.12 -10.30 -7.90
C LEU A 476 7.11 -10.63 -9.03
N ASP A 477 8.25 -11.19 -8.68
CA ASP A 477 9.26 -11.70 -9.60
C ASP A 477 9.40 -13.22 -9.40
N ASP A 478 9.41 -13.99 -10.50
CA ASP A 478 9.47 -15.45 -10.46
C ASP A 478 10.89 -16.01 -10.69
N ALA A 479 11.80 -15.28 -11.35
CA ALA A 479 13.16 -15.75 -11.60
C ALA A 479 14.07 -14.66 -12.19
N GLY A 480 15.28 -14.50 -11.64
CA GLY A 480 16.30 -13.70 -12.29
C GLY A 480 17.56 -13.49 -11.47
N HIS A 481 18.33 -12.46 -11.79
CA HIS A 481 19.39 -11.93 -10.92
C HIS A 481 19.22 -10.42 -10.89
N ASP A 482 18.40 -9.98 -9.96
CA ASP A 482 17.63 -8.77 -10.10
C ASP A 482 18.17 -7.67 -9.19
N LYS A 483 17.84 -6.43 -9.56
CA LYS A 483 18.29 -5.24 -8.85
C LYS A 483 17.11 -4.39 -8.45
N TYR A 484 16.89 -4.30 -7.16
CA TYR A 484 15.85 -3.49 -6.55
C TYR A 484 16.45 -2.24 -5.92
N LEU A 485 16.37 -1.12 -6.63
CA LEU A 485 16.90 0.16 -6.19
C LEU A 485 15.76 1.14 -5.88
N ALA A 486 15.62 1.50 -4.61
CA ALA A 486 14.66 2.50 -4.15
C ALA A 486 15.29 3.44 -3.12
N HIS A 487 14.65 4.57 -2.83
CA HIS A 487 15.03 5.39 -1.68
C HIS A 487 14.16 5.07 -0.46
N GLN A 488 12.87 5.39 -0.45
CA GLN A 488 12.07 5.28 0.79
C GLN A 488 10.65 4.81 0.54
N TYR A 489 10.04 4.12 1.51
CA TYR A 489 8.67 3.62 1.41
C TYR A 489 8.52 2.65 0.23
N ALA A 490 9.42 1.67 0.15
CA ALA A 490 9.50 0.76 -1.00
C ALA A 490 9.66 -0.71 -0.57
N GLN A 491 9.78 -1.61 -1.54
CA GLN A 491 10.14 -3.01 -1.32
C GLN A 491 9.16 -3.72 -0.38
N GLY A 492 7.90 -3.73 -0.79
CA GLY A 492 6.81 -4.37 -0.06
C GLY A 492 6.38 -3.65 1.21
N SER A 493 6.55 -2.32 1.28
CA SER A 493 6.13 -1.55 2.46
C SER A 493 4.62 -1.28 2.49
N GLY A 494 4.01 -1.40 3.67
CA GLY A 494 2.62 -1.01 3.89
C GLY A 494 2.53 0.26 4.72
N VAL A 495 1.84 1.29 4.25
CA VAL A 495 1.85 2.63 4.86
C VAL A 495 0.43 3.16 5.10
N HIS A 496 0.12 3.47 6.36
CA HIS A 496 -1.15 4.07 6.80
C HIS A 496 -2.39 3.28 6.36
N PHE A 497 -2.76 2.23 7.11
CA PHE A 497 -3.90 1.37 6.75
C PHE A 497 -3.73 0.76 5.36
N ALA A 498 -2.63 0.08 5.04
CA ALA A 498 -2.43 -0.48 3.71
C ALA A 498 -1.65 -1.80 3.72
N THR A 499 -1.56 -2.44 2.56
CA THR A 499 -0.80 -3.67 2.36
C THR A 499 0.20 -3.50 1.22
N GLY A 500 1.48 -3.72 1.50
CA GLY A 500 2.53 -3.80 0.49
C GLY A 500 3.20 -5.17 0.50
N ILE A 501 3.56 -5.65 -0.69
CA ILE A 501 4.10 -6.99 -0.93
C ILE A 501 5.21 -6.89 -1.96
N LEU A 502 6.38 -7.45 -1.66
CA LEU A 502 7.38 -7.82 -2.65
C LEU A 502 7.66 -9.31 -2.46
N VAL A 503 7.61 -10.08 -3.55
CA VAL A 503 8.06 -11.47 -3.55
C VAL A 503 8.99 -11.67 -4.72
N ASP A 504 10.19 -12.12 -4.43
CA ASP A 504 11.14 -12.68 -5.38
C ASP A 504 11.18 -14.19 -5.16
N SER A 505 11.16 -14.97 -6.25
CA SER A 505 11.07 -16.42 -6.18
C SER A 505 12.39 -17.14 -6.44
N ALA A 506 13.35 -16.53 -7.11
CA ALA A 506 14.64 -17.15 -7.39
C ALA A 506 15.65 -16.17 -7.97
N GLY A 507 16.86 -16.13 -7.41
CA GLY A 507 17.92 -15.36 -8.03
C GLY A 507 19.22 -15.26 -7.26
N ASN A 508 19.91 -14.16 -7.43
CA ASN A 508 21.06 -13.74 -6.60
C ASN A 508 21.00 -12.22 -6.65
N ASP A 509 20.16 -11.67 -5.78
CA ASP A 509 19.51 -10.40 -6.02
C ASP A 509 20.10 -9.32 -5.13
N VAL A 510 19.95 -8.07 -5.58
CA VAL A 510 20.49 -6.91 -4.88
C VAL A 510 19.37 -5.94 -4.54
N TYR A 511 19.11 -5.83 -3.24
CA TYR A 511 18.13 -4.92 -2.68
C TYR A 511 18.83 -3.74 -2.01
N SER A 512 18.50 -2.51 -2.44
CA SER A 512 18.98 -1.29 -1.80
C SER A 512 17.85 -0.32 -1.52
N SER A 513 17.72 0.12 -0.28
CA SER A 513 16.79 1.17 0.12
C SER A 513 17.21 1.91 1.41
N HIS A 514 16.57 3.05 1.67
CA HIS A 514 16.53 3.71 2.98
C HIS A 514 15.28 3.24 3.75
N GLY A 515 14.99 3.84 4.91
CA GLY A 515 14.09 3.24 5.90
C GLY A 515 12.60 3.32 5.60
N VAL A 516 11.82 2.50 6.31
CA VAL A 516 10.41 2.21 5.97
C VAL A 516 10.33 1.42 4.66
N SER A 517 11.20 0.43 4.50
CA SER A 517 11.27 -0.42 3.30
C SER A 517 11.44 -1.89 3.68
N GLN A 518 11.58 -2.79 2.71
CA GLN A 518 11.89 -4.22 2.91
C GLN A 518 10.98 -4.90 3.93
N GLY A 519 9.70 -4.97 3.57
CA GLY A 519 8.69 -5.59 4.40
C GLY A 519 8.31 -4.78 5.64
N CYS A 520 8.61 -3.48 5.69
CA CYS A 520 8.20 -2.60 6.77
C CYS A 520 6.70 -2.28 6.67
N GLY A 521 5.94 -2.63 7.71
CA GLY A 521 4.62 -2.08 7.94
C GLY A 521 4.68 -0.80 8.81
N HIS A 522 3.87 0.20 8.47
CA HIS A 522 3.81 1.48 9.16
C HIS A 522 2.38 1.98 9.36
N ASP A 523 1.96 2.16 10.61
CA ASP A 523 0.66 2.76 10.99
C ASP A 523 -0.56 1.90 10.56
N VAL A 524 -0.78 0.79 11.28
CA VAL A 524 -1.88 -0.17 11.02
C VAL A 524 -1.80 -0.75 9.61
N ALA A 525 -0.65 -1.31 9.23
CA ALA A 525 -0.39 -1.78 7.88
C ALA A 525 0.38 -3.10 7.86
N LEU A 526 0.29 -3.84 6.76
CA LEU A 526 1.13 -4.99 6.46
C LEU A 526 2.20 -4.58 5.45
N GLY A 527 3.47 -4.77 5.81
CA GLY A 527 4.56 -4.83 4.86
C GLY A 527 5.14 -6.24 4.81
N LEU A 528 5.44 -6.73 3.61
CA LEU A 528 6.04 -8.04 3.39
C LEU A 528 7.07 -7.97 2.27
N LEU A 529 8.27 -8.46 2.54
CA LEU A 529 9.26 -8.86 1.55
C LEU A 529 9.57 -10.34 1.77
N CYS A 530 9.44 -11.14 0.73
CA CYS A 530 9.85 -12.54 0.73
C CYS A 530 10.79 -12.79 -0.44
N ASP A 531 12.04 -13.11 -0.14
CA ASP A 531 12.92 -13.81 -1.06
C ASP A 531 12.80 -15.32 -0.80
N VAL A 532 12.83 -16.13 -1.85
CA VAL A 532 12.60 -17.57 -1.78
C VAL A 532 13.90 -18.36 -1.93
N SER A 533 14.81 -17.93 -2.80
CA SER A 533 16.05 -18.66 -3.03
C SER A 533 17.08 -17.84 -3.78
N GLY A 534 18.33 -17.87 -3.35
CA GLY A 534 19.39 -17.13 -4.00
C GLY A 534 20.52 -16.80 -3.04
N ASN A 535 21.64 -16.25 -3.52
CA ASN A 535 22.62 -15.63 -2.61
C ASN A 535 22.49 -14.12 -2.75
N ASP A 536 21.77 -13.52 -1.83
CA ASP A 536 21.19 -12.20 -1.98
C ASP A 536 21.92 -11.16 -1.14
N SER A 537 21.73 -9.89 -1.51
CA SER A 537 22.40 -8.77 -0.87
C SER A 537 21.42 -7.65 -0.55
N TYR A 538 21.26 -7.37 0.75
CA TYR A 538 20.36 -6.36 1.28
C TYR A 538 21.15 -5.20 1.90
N ALA A 539 21.08 -4.02 1.30
CA ALA A 539 21.69 -2.80 1.80
C ALA A 539 20.62 -1.81 2.27
N VAL A 540 20.56 -1.54 3.58
CA VAL A 540 19.51 -0.70 4.15
C VAL A 540 19.91 0.25 5.26
N GLU A 541 19.09 1.27 5.45
CA GLU A 541 19.15 2.19 6.58
C GLU A 541 17.80 2.29 7.30
N SER A 542 17.74 1.91 8.58
CA SER A 542 16.59 2.10 9.48
C SER A 542 15.31 1.34 9.06
N LEU A 543 14.38 1.07 9.99
CA LEU A 543 13.02 0.48 9.77
C LEU A 543 12.86 -0.35 8.49
N SER A 544 13.66 -1.41 8.36
CA SER A 544 13.75 -2.28 7.19
C SER A 544 14.10 -3.70 7.64
N LEU A 545 14.10 -4.66 6.72
CA LEU A 545 14.34 -6.08 7.02
C LEU A 545 13.34 -6.55 8.09
N GLY A 546 12.04 -6.30 7.84
CA GLY A 546 10.96 -6.67 8.76
C GLY A 546 10.87 -5.78 10.01
N GLY A 547 11.60 -4.67 10.03
CA GLY A 547 11.47 -3.62 11.04
C GLY A 547 10.20 -2.78 10.83
N GLY A 548 9.42 -2.53 11.87
CA GLY A 548 8.19 -1.74 11.75
C GLY A 548 7.72 -1.04 13.01
N ASN A 549 6.66 -0.25 12.90
CA ASN A 549 6.09 0.49 14.05
C ASN A 549 4.60 0.84 13.89
N ALA A 550 4.00 1.36 14.97
CA ALA A 550 2.64 1.89 14.99
C ALA A 550 1.53 0.89 14.55
N ASN A 551 1.54 -0.32 15.11
CA ASN A 551 0.52 -1.37 15.00
C ASN A 551 0.50 -2.03 13.65
N ALA A 552 1.70 -2.21 13.12
CA ALA A 552 1.95 -2.83 11.85
C ALA A 552 2.43 -4.28 11.99
N ILE A 553 2.26 -5.01 10.90
CA ILE A 553 2.81 -6.33 10.67
C ILE A 553 3.93 -6.13 9.67
N SER A 554 5.16 -6.44 10.07
CA SER A 554 6.36 -6.24 9.26
C SER A 554 7.09 -7.56 9.14
N ILE A 555 7.21 -8.05 7.90
CA ILE A 555 7.68 -9.39 7.60
C ILE A 555 8.77 -9.29 6.55
N PHE A 556 9.95 -9.76 6.91
CA PHE A 556 11.03 -10.05 6.00
C PHE A 556 11.36 -11.53 6.12
N THR A 557 11.38 -12.22 4.99
CA THR A 557 11.83 -13.61 4.91
C THR A 557 12.80 -13.79 3.75
N ASP A 558 13.89 -14.46 4.02
CA ASP A 558 14.78 -15.10 3.05
C ASP A 558 14.74 -16.60 3.34
N LEU A 559 14.53 -17.44 2.32
CA LEU A 559 14.13 -18.84 2.52
C LEU A 559 15.17 -19.88 2.09
N ASP A 560 16.20 -19.50 1.34
CA ASP A 560 17.29 -20.40 0.95
C ASP A 560 18.43 -19.57 0.37
N GLY A 561 19.66 -19.65 0.89
CA GLY A 561 20.68 -18.77 0.35
C GLY A 561 22.01 -18.77 1.04
N SER A 562 22.81 -17.72 0.86
CA SER A 562 23.98 -17.41 1.69
C SER A 562 24.25 -15.92 1.53
N ASP A 563 23.69 -15.15 2.44
CA ASP A 563 23.21 -13.81 2.13
C ASP A 563 23.98 -12.72 2.86
N LEU A 564 23.89 -11.50 2.34
CA LEU A 564 24.52 -10.32 2.88
C LEU A 564 23.47 -9.34 3.39
N TYR A 565 23.43 -9.16 4.71
CA TYR A 565 22.58 -8.17 5.38
C TYR A 565 23.40 -6.97 5.86
N ALA A 566 23.47 -5.92 5.05
CA ALA A 566 24.16 -4.68 5.35
C ALA A 566 23.18 -3.62 5.92
N ALA A 567 22.76 -3.81 7.18
CA ALA A 567 21.97 -2.83 7.92
C ALA A 567 22.86 -1.76 8.59
N ARG A 568 22.75 -0.51 8.15
CA ARG A 568 23.55 0.62 8.66
C ARG A 568 23.17 1.02 10.09
N ASP A 569 21.89 0.91 10.43
CA ASP A 569 21.35 1.04 11.79
C ASP A 569 20.68 -0.27 12.18
N SER A 570 21.32 -1.03 13.08
CA SER A 570 20.79 -2.31 13.57
C SER A 570 19.79 -2.15 14.72
N THR A 571 19.52 -0.93 15.19
CA THR A 571 18.69 -0.70 16.40
C THR A 571 17.20 -0.83 16.13
N ASN A 572 16.78 -0.66 14.87
CA ASN A 572 15.37 -0.68 14.48
C ASN A 572 15.11 -1.44 13.16
N THR A 573 16.05 -2.30 12.75
CA THR A 573 15.98 -3.21 11.59
C THR A 573 16.00 -4.67 12.06
N LEU A 574 16.08 -5.64 11.13
CA LEU A 574 16.29 -7.06 11.43
C LEU A 574 15.20 -7.63 12.35
N GLY A 575 13.94 -7.39 11.97
CA GLY A 575 12.77 -7.90 12.69
C GLY A 575 12.40 -7.05 13.90
N PHE A 576 12.85 -5.80 13.98
CA PHE A 576 12.52 -4.90 15.08
C PHE A 576 11.03 -4.51 15.12
N SER A 577 10.48 -4.44 16.33
CA SER A 577 9.13 -3.93 16.60
C SER A 577 8.94 -3.47 18.05
N ASP A 578 8.53 -2.21 18.24
CA ASP A 578 8.43 -1.58 19.56
C ASP A 578 7.00 -1.38 20.07
N PHE A 579 6.88 -1.06 21.36
CA PHE A 579 5.61 -0.62 21.93
C PHE A 579 5.42 0.88 21.72
N ARG A 580 4.76 1.25 20.62
CA ARG A 580 4.53 2.65 20.23
C ARG A 580 3.05 3.03 20.26
N ARG A 581 2.75 4.25 20.69
CA ARG A 581 1.36 4.77 20.83
C ARG A 581 0.47 3.86 21.71
N SER A 582 1.11 3.15 22.63
CA SER A 582 0.54 2.11 23.48
C SER A 582 -0.20 0.99 22.72
N MET A 583 0.41 0.54 21.63
CA MET A 583 0.05 -0.67 20.89
C MET A 583 1.29 -1.56 20.75
N GLY A 584 1.11 -2.87 20.63
CA GLY A 584 2.17 -3.84 20.32
C GLY A 584 1.98 -4.39 18.91
N MET A 585 3.08 -4.69 18.21
CA MET A 585 3.09 -4.90 16.75
C MET A 585 3.90 -6.16 16.41
N ILE A 586 4.18 -6.46 15.15
CA ILE A 586 4.94 -7.66 14.77
C ILE A 586 6.08 -7.25 13.85
N GLY A 587 7.30 -7.63 14.22
CA GLY A 587 8.48 -7.55 13.37
C GLY A 587 9.11 -8.93 13.25
N ILE A 588 9.25 -9.41 12.02
CA ILE A 588 9.83 -10.73 11.72
C ILE A 588 10.97 -10.51 10.75
N PHE A 589 12.16 -10.93 11.17
CA PHE A 589 13.27 -11.26 10.29
C PHE A 589 13.46 -12.77 10.38
N TYR A 590 13.34 -13.43 9.24
CA TYR A 590 13.55 -14.87 9.11
C TYR A 590 14.49 -15.10 7.93
N ASP A 591 15.60 -15.75 8.19
CA ASP A 591 16.60 -16.15 7.22
C ASP A 591 16.74 -17.68 7.35
N ALA A 592 16.62 -18.41 6.25
CA ALA A 592 16.50 -19.86 6.27
C ALA A 592 17.59 -20.53 5.43
N ASN A 593 18.28 -21.50 6.03
CA ASN A 593 19.48 -22.12 5.47
C ASN A 593 20.56 -21.08 5.14
N GLY A 594 21.70 -21.52 4.62
CA GLY A 594 22.79 -20.62 4.25
C GLY A 594 23.85 -20.32 5.30
N THR A 595 24.80 -19.50 4.88
CA THR A 595 25.87 -18.98 5.73
C THR A 595 26.07 -17.51 5.45
N ASP A 596 25.54 -16.70 6.35
CA ASP A 596 25.18 -15.32 6.07
C ASP A 596 26.13 -14.34 6.75
N PHE A 597 26.09 -13.10 6.28
CA PHE A 597 26.91 -12.03 6.78
C PHE A 597 26.06 -10.82 7.20
N TYR A 598 26.18 -10.43 8.47
CA TYR A 598 25.40 -9.35 9.07
C TYR A 598 26.33 -8.18 9.41
N SER A 599 26.37 -7.17 8.55
CA SER A 599 27.19 -5.95 8.64
C SER A 599 28.69 -6.14 8.90
N SER A 600 29.11 -6.55 10.10
CA SER A 600 30.53 -6.84 10.41
C SER A 600 30.72 -8.10 11.26
N THR A 601 29.63 -8.85 11.48
CA THR A 601 29.55 -10.02 12.36
C THR A 601 28.86 -11.17 11.64
N GLN A 602 29.09 -12.38 12.10
CA GLN A 602 28.27 -13.53 11.72
C GLN A 602 27.25 -13.79 12.82
N ARG A 603 26.00 -13.99 12.43
CA ARG A 603 24.88 -14.32 13.33
C ARG A 603 24.19 -15.64 12.97
N ASN A 604 24.83 -16.41 12.09
CA ASN A 604 24.49 -17.77 11.68
C ASN A 604 23.98 -18.66 12.82
N ASN A 605 22.89 -19.39 12.58
CA ASN A 605 22.23 -20.28 13.54
C ASN A 605 21.78 -19.61 14.84
N SER A 606 21.48 -18.32 14.81
CA SER A 606 21.03 -17.62 16.01
C SER A 606 19.58 -17.20 15.92
N THR A 607 18.85 -17.46 17.00
CA THR A 607 17.52 -16.87 17.21
C THR A 607 17.57 -15.95 18.40
N SER A 608 17.00 -14.75 18.27
CA SER A 608 16.88 -13.80 19.37
C SER A 608 15.62 -12.94 19.25
N LEU A 609 15.13 -12.42 20.37
CA LEU A 609 14.16 -11.33 20.35
C LEU A 609 14.90 -10.03 20.07
N GLN A 610 14.61 -9.39 18.94
CA GLN A 610 15.22 -8.11 18.56
C GLN A 610 14.66 -6.94 19.37
N SER A 611 13.40 -7.07 19.80
CA SER A 611 12.68 -6.09 20.61
C SER A 611 11.48 -6.74 21.30
N THR A 612 10.61 -5.93 21.91
CA THR A 612 9.44 -6.42 22.65
C THR A 612 8.53 -7.34 21.83
N TYR A 613 8.39 -7.07 20.53
CA TYR A 613 7.53 -7.83 19.62
C TYR A 613 8.22 -8.17 18.29
N GLY A 614 9.54 -8.15 18.33
CA GLY A 614 10.40 -8.38 17.18
C GLY A 614 11.22 -9.64 17.34
N THR A 615 11.35 -10.43 16.29
CA THR A 615 12.18 -11.64 16.29
C THR A 615 13.18 -11.61 15.15
N PHE A 616 14.39 -12.07 15.46
CA PHE A 616 15.45 -12.39 14.52
C PHE A 616 15.66 -13.91 14.55
N ILE A 617 15.65 -14.55 13.38
CA ILE A 617 15.82 -15.99 13.22
C ILE A 617 16.74 -16.22 12.01
N ASP A 618 17.80 -16.99 12.24
CA ASP A 618 18.79 -17.46 11.27
C ASP A 618 19.15 -18.92 11.65
N ASP A 619 19.26 -19.82 10.67
CA ASP A 619 19.45 -21.28 10.85
C ASP A 619 20.28 -21.95 9.72
N SER A 620 21.62 -21.73 9.60
CA SER A 620 22.72 -22.72 9.26
C SER A 620 24.18 -22.12 9.22
N ASP A 621 25.28 -22.93 9.13
CA ASP A 621 26.62 -22.78 9.82
C ASP A 621 27.94 -22.41 9.02
N SER A 622 28.61 -21.28 9.40
CA SER A 622 30.08 -20.87 9.38
C SER A 622 30.92 -20.73 8.05
N SER A 623 31.88 -19.80 7.76
CA SER A 623 32.58 -18.62 8.38
C SER A 623 33.50 -17.88 7.32
N VAL A 624 33.70 -16.52 7.19
CA VAL A 624 34.87 -15.64 7.66
C VAL A 624 35.07 -14.29 6.86
N ARG A 625 35.17 -13.11 7.57
CA ARG A 625 35.87 -11.74 7.40
C ARG A 625 35.63 -10.77 6.19
N GLN A 626 35.77 -9.42 6.23
CA GLN A 626 35.66 -8.24 7.17
C GLN A 626 35.81 -6.90 6.34
N PRO A 627 35.31 -5.72 6.80
CA PRO A 627 34.89 -4.58 5.93
C PRO A 627 35.57 -3.20 6.19
N VAL A 628 35.23 -2.16 5.40
CA VAL A 628 35.47 -0.71 5.72
C VAL A 628 34.36 0.19 5.12
N THR A 629 33.88 1.20 5.87
CA THR A 629 32.92 2.23 5.39
C THR A 629 33.26 3.64 5.92
N LYS A 630 32.77 4.70 5.26
CA LYS A 630 32.88 6.11 5.69
C LYS A 630 31.58 6.90 5.47
N GLN A 631 31.34 7.90 6.35
CA GLN A 631 30.14 8.73 6.51
C GLN A 631 30.03 9.95 5.57
N SER A 632 28.80 10.46 5.37
CA SER A 632 28.47 11.72 4.68
C SER A 632 27.83 12.76 5.63
N THR A 633 27.95 14.05 5.26
CA THR A 633 27.60 15.26 6.03
C THR A 633 26.41 16.03 5.43
N PRO A 634 25.67 16.85 6.21
CA PRO A 634 24.44 17.53 5.78
C PRO A 634 24.64 18.91 5.12
N SER A 635 23.60 19.33 4.38
CA SER A 635 23.49 20.55 3.55
C SER A 635 22.95 21.79 4.33
N PRO A 636 23.07 23.03 3.78
CA PRO A 636 22.81 24.30 4.50
C PRO A 636 21.32 24.68 4.66
N GLU A 637 20.95 25.31 5.78
CA GLU A 637 19.59 25.81 6.09
C GLU A 637 19.30 27.22 5.52
N GLU A 638 18.07 27.44 5.01
CA GLU A 638 17.52 28.75 4.65
C GLU A 638 16.99 29.55 5.87
N PRO A 639 16.96 30.89 5.83
CA PRO A 639 16.49 31.72 6.94
C PRO A 639 14.97 31.60 7.20
N PRO A 640 14.52 31.61 8.47
CA PRO A 640 13.11 31.42 8.84
C PRO A 640 12.21 32.60 8.44
N LEU A 641 10.95 32.31 8.09
CA LEU A 641 9.93 33.35 7.82
C LEU A 641 9.67 34.25 9.04
N PRO A 642 9.34 35.53 8.88
CA PRO A 642 8.89 36.37 9.99
C PRO A 642 7.59 35.81 10.63
N LEU A 643 7.51 35.82 11.96
CA LEU A 643 6.33 35.36 12.68
C LEU A 643 5.16 36.35 12.53
N ALA A 644 3.98 35.80 12.26
CA ALA A 644 2.75 36.58 12.22
C ALA A 644 2.26 36.97 13.63
N THR A 645 1.26 37.84 13.70
CA THR A 645 0.69 38.35 14.97
C THR A 645 -0.77 37.97 15.19
N SER A 646 -1.52 37.63 14.15
CA SER A 646 -2.91 37.18 14.25
C SER A 646 -2.99 35.67 14.50
N PHE A 647 -4.07 35.22 15.14
CA PHE A 647 -4.31 33.80 15.40
C PHE A 647 -4.28 32.96 14.11
N ASP A 648 -5.06 33.34 13.09
CA ASP A 648 -5.18 32.54 11.86
C ASP A 648 -3.83 32.34 11.16
N SER A 649 -3.06 33.42 11.02
CA SER A 649 -1.75 33.35 10.38
C SER A 649 -0.73 32.58 11.22
N LEU A 650 -0.75 32.74 12.55
CA LEU A 650 0.11 31.96 13.44
C LEU A 650 -0.24 30.47 13.43
N PHE A 651 -1.53 30.12 13.36
CA PHE A 651 -1.99 28.74 13.30
C PHE A 651 -1.52 28.03 12.02
N ILE A 652 -1.49 28.76 10.90
CA ILE A 652 -0.93 28.29 9.63
C ILE A 652 0.57 28.04 9.75
N GLN A 653 1.33 29.01 10.27
CA GLN A 653 2.79 28.85 10.49
C GLN A 653 3.10 27.70 11.45
N ALA A 654 2.29 27.54 12.51
CA ALA A 654 2.41 26.47 13.49
C ALA A 654 2.09 25.08 12.92
N SER A 655 1.35 25.02 11.82
CA SER A 655 0.89 23.79 11.16
C SER A 655 1.59 23.56 9.83
N ALA A 656 2.69 24.28 9.54
CA ALA A 656 3.39 24.18 8.27
C ALA A 656 3.90 22.75 8.00
N ALA A 657 3.61 22.25 6.81
CA ALA A 657 4.01 20.91 6.36
C ALA A 657 5.37 20.88 5.63
N PRO A 658 5.69 21.80 4.70
CA PRO A 658 6.95 21.75 3.93
C PRO A 658 8.19 21.87 4.81
N LEU A 659 9.28 21.17 4.41
CA LEU A 659 10.53 21.13 5.17
C LEU A 659 11.11 22.54 5.41
N LYS A 660 11.09 23.41 4.38
CA LYS A 660 11.60 24.80 4.44
C LYS A 660 10.94 25.69 5.49
N TYR A 661 9.75 25.33 5.99
CA TYR A 661 9.04 26.09 7.02
C TYR A 661 9.08 25.42 8.40
N GLN A 662 9.77 24.28 8.57
CA GLN A 662 9.79 23.56 9.84
C GLN A 662 10.45 24.37 10.97
N SER A 663 11.43 25.22 10.66
CA SER A 663 12.05 26.14 11.63
C SER A 663 11.05 27.16 12.21
N ASN A 664 9.97 27.48 11.48
CA ASN A 664 8.91 28.39 11.91
C ASN A 664 7.85 27.76 12.81
N VAL A 665 7.67 26.43 12.75
CA VAL A 665 6.57 25.71 13.41
C VAL A 665 6.59 25.92 14.92
N LYS A 666 7.73 25.65 15.57
CA LYS A 666 7.82 25.76 17.02
C LYS A 666 7.68 27.22 17.51
N PRO A 667 8.40 28.21 16.94
CA PRO A 667 8.21 29.60 17.33
C PRO A 667 6.77 30.08 17.14
N ALA A 668 6.09 29.71 16.04
CA ALA A 668 4.69 30.07 15.82
C ALA A 668 3.74 29.45 16.86
N ARG A 669 3.98 28.18 17.24
CA ARG A 669 3.23 27.53 18.33
C ARG A 669 3.44 28.24 19.66
N ASP A 670 4.66 28.67 19.96
CA ASP A 670 4.97 29.42 21.18
C ASP A 670 4.29 30.81 21.16
N SER A 671 4.21 31.47 20.00
CA SER A 671 3.43 32.71 19.83
C SER A 671 1.93 32.50 20.02
N LEU A 672 1.35 31.39 19.54
CA LEU A 672 -0.06 31.04 19.83
C LEU A 672 -0.29 30.89 21.34
N VAL A 673 0.62 30.23 22.05
CA VAL A 673 0.54 30.11 23.51
C VAL A 673 0.58 31.50 24.17
N ALA A 674 1.41 32.41 23.66
CA ALA A 674 1.52 33.78 24.18
C ALA A 674 0.25 34.63 24.00
N LEU A 675 -0.63 34.29 23.04
CA LEU A 675 -1.94 34.95 22.89
C LEU A 675 -2.93 34.62 24.03
N GLY A 676 -2.65 33.58 24.83
CA GLY A 676 -3.47 33.21 26.00
C GLY A 676 -4.79 32.52 25.63
N THR A 677 -5.65 32.29 26.64
CA THR A 677 -6.91 31.51 26.49
C THR A 677 -7.99 32.19 25.65
N GLY A 678 -7.80 33.45 25.24
CA GLY A 678 -8.70 34.14 24.32
C GLY A 678 -8.80 33.49 22.93
N ILE A 679 -7.85 32.61 22.56
CA ILE A 679 -7.86 31.91 21.27
C ILE A 679 -8.68 30.61 21.26
N LEU A 680 -9.24 30.18 22.41
CA LEU A 680 -9.95 28.89 22.51
C LEU A 680 -11.18 28.81 21.60
N ASP A 681 -11.94 29.90 21.46
CA ASP A 681 -13.07 29.95 20.52
C ASP A 681 -12.61 29.81 19.06
N SER A 682 -11.48 30.43 18.70
CA SER A 682 -10.88 30.28 17.38
C SER A 682 -10.31 28.88 17.14
N LEU A 683 -9.80 28.21 18.18
CA LEU A 683 -9.33 26.81 18.11
C LEU A 683 -10.49 25.80 17.98
N TRP A 684 -11.70 26.14 18.44
CA TRP A 684 -12.85 25.25 18.42
C TRP A 684 -13.16 24.70 17.01
N GLN A 685 -13.00 25.51 15.97
CA GLN A 685 -13.26 25.11 14.58
C GLN A 685 -12.25 24.08 14.05
N TYR A 686 -11.06 23.98 14.66
CA TYR A 686 -10.01 23.03 14.29
C TYR A 686 -10.01 21.78 15.18
N LEU A 687 -10.82 21.79 16.24
CA LEU A 687 -10.90 20.66 17.14
C LEU A 687 -11.51 19.45 16.42
N GLY A 688 -10.80 18.33 16.42
CA GLY A 688 -11.20 17.14 15.66
C GLY A 688 -10.84 17.18 14.17
N THR A 689 -10.00 18.12 13.75
CA THR A 689 -9.46 18.19 12.38
C THR A 689 -8.87 16.86 11.91
N GLN A 690 -9.03 16.57 10.62
CA GLN A 690 -8.42 15.44 9.94
C GLN A 690 -7.01 15.75 9.43
N MET A 691 -6.57 17.01 9.49
CA MET A 691 -5.23 17.44 9.09
C MET A 691 -4.21 17.14 10.20
N PRO A 692 -3.19 16.27 9.96
CA PRO A 692 -2.27 15.84 11.01
C PRO A 692 -1.48 16.98 11.67
N ARG A 693 -1.06 17.99 10.89
CA ARG A 693 -0.24 19.11 11.40
C ARG A 693 -1.04 20.08 12.25
N GLU A 694 -2.29 20.37 11.87
CA GLU A 694 -3.23 21.13 12.70
C GLU A 694 -3.45 20.43 14.05
N ARG A 695 -3.67 19.11 14.04
CA ARG A 695 -3.82 18.31 15.28
C ARG A 695 -2.59 18.44 16.19
N LEU A 696 -1.38 18.28 15.63
CA LEU A 696 -0.13 18.43 16.40
C LEU A 696 0.05 19.84 16.99
N THR A 697 -0.39 20.86 16.27
CA THR A 697 -0.42 22.24 16.77
C THR A 697 -1.33 22.37 17.98
N ILE A 698 -2.56 21.84 17.91
CA ILE A 698 -3.52 21.88 19.01
C ILE A 698 -3.00 21.10 20.23
N GLU A 699 -2.44 19.91 20.01
CA GLU A 699 -1.83 19.06 21.07
C GLU A 699 -0.64 19.73 21.76
N TYR A 700 0.06 20.65 21.08
CA TYR A 700 1.13 21.44 21.68
C TYR A 700 0.61 22.66 22.45
N VAL A 701 -0.33 23.41 21.85
CA VAL A 701 -0.79 24.71 22.36
C VAL A 701 -1.70 24.55 23.57
N VAL A 702 -2.72 23.68 23.49
CA VAL A 702 -3.76 23.59 24.52
C VAL A 702 -3.23 23.20 25.91
N PRO A 703 -2.34 22.20 26.07
CA PRO A 703 -1.78 21.88 27.39
C PRO A 703 -0.96 23.01 28.01
N LYS A 704 -0.32 23.84 27.18
CA LYS A 704 0.42 25.03 27.65
C LYS A 704 -0.53 26.16 28.05
N LEU A 705 -1.63 26.36 27.32
CA LEU A 705 -2.70 27.28 27.73
C LEU A 705 -3.33 26.85 29.06
N TYR A 706 -3.53 25.54 29.26
CA TYR A 706 -4.04 25.00 30.53
C TYR A 706 -3.14 25.38 31.72
N SER A 707 -1.83 25.39 31.50
CA SER A 707 -0.86 25.77 32.53
C SER A 707 -0.95 27.26 32.93
N ALA A 708 -1.49 28.11 32.06
CA ALA A 708 -1.69 29.54 32.31
C ALA A 708 -3.08 29.87 32.88
N ASP A 709 -4.13 29.26 32.33
CA ASP A 709 -5.52 29.41 32.79
C ASP A 709 -6.27 28.09 32.62
N SER A 710 -6.30 27.31 33.70
CA SER A 710 -6.95 26.00 33.73
C SER A 710 -8.46 26.09 33.62
N THR A 711 -9.09 27.18 34.07
CA THR A 711 -10.55 27.29 34.14
C THR A 711 -11.16 27.33 32.74
N ALA A 712 -10.62 28.19 31.87
CA ALA A 712 -11.10 28.31 30.50
C ALA A 712 -10.85 27.02 29.69
N VAL A 713 -9.66 26.40 29.83
CA VAL A 713 -9.36 25.16 29.12
C VAL A 713 -10.19 23.98 29.61
N ILE A 714 -10.50 23.89 30.91
CA ILE A 714 -11.41 22.86 31.44
C ILE A 714 -12.80 22.99 30.80
N ALA A 715 -13.36 24.20 30.75
CA ALA A 715 -14.66 24.43 30.13
C ALA A 715 -14.65 24.06 28.63
N PHE A 716 -13.60 24.45 27.91
CA PHE A 716 -13.41 24.13 26.49
C PHE A 716 -13.35 22.62 26.22
N LEU A 717 -12.53 21.88 26.97
CA LEU A 717 -12.39 20.43 26.78
C LEU A 717 -13.61 19.64 27.27
N HIS A 718 -14.31 20.12 28.30
CA HIS A 718 -15.58 19.52 28.73
C HIS A 718 -16.65 19.63 27.63
N LYS A 719 -16.78 20.83 27.03
CA LYS A 719 -17.66 21.06 25.87
C LYS A 719 -17.30 20.14 24.70
N ALA A 720 -16.02 19.90 24.45
CA ALA A 720 -15.55 19.01 23.40
C ALA A 720 -15.98 17.54 23.61
N MET A 721 -15.84 17.03 24.84
CA MET A 721 -16.23 15.66 25.19
C MET A 721 -17.75 15.42 25.19
N GLN A 722 -18.54 16.48 25.24
CA GLN A 722 -20.01 16.45 25.15
C GLN A 722 -20.54 16.75 23.73
N SER A 723 -19.66 16.93 22.75
CA SER A 723 -20.06 17.22 21.37
C SER A 723 -20.65 15.99 20.70
N ASP A 724 -21.53 16.18 19.70
CA ASP A 724 -21.98 15.10 18.81
C ASP A 724 -20.92 14.71 17.75
N ASP A 725 -19.84 15.48 17.64
CA ASP A 725 -18.75 15.25 16.71
C ASP A 725 -17.72 14.29 17.31
N ARG A 726 -17.61 13.08 16.72
CA ARG A 726 -16.64 12.04 17.14
C ARG A 726 -15.19 12.55 17.16
N GLY A 727 -14.81 13.39 16.22
CA GLY A 727 -13.46 13.98 16.15
C GLY A 727 -13.20 14.93 17.31
N LYS A 728 -14.18 15.77 17.67
CA LYS A 728 -14.10 16.67 18.84
C LYS A 728 -14.07 15.92 20.15
N ILE A 729 -14.89 14.87 20.32
CA ILE A 729 -14.84 14.03 21.52
C ILE A 729 -13.44 13.39 21.65
N GLY A 730 -12.93 12.81 20.56
CA GLY A 730 -11.60 12.20 20.53
C GLY A 730 -10.47 13.18 20.87
N ALA A 731 -10.46 14.35 20.23
CA ALA A 731 -9.50 15.41 20.53
C ALA A 731 -9.62 15.90 21.99
N GLY A 732 -10.84 16.10 22.48
CA GLY A 732 -11.12 16.44 23.88
C GLY A 732 -10.52 15.43 24.86
N CYS A 733 -10.68 14.13 24.57
CA CYS A 733 -10.09 13.06 25.38
C CYS A 733 -8.56 13.13 25.39
N VAL A 734 -7.92 13.21 24.21
CA VAL A 734 -6.45 13.26 24.10
C VAL A 734 -5.88 14.48 24.82
N LEU A 735 -6.44 15.66 24.56
CA LEU A 735 -5.99 16.92 25.18
C LEU A 735 -6.18 16.90 26.71
N ALA A 736 -7.26 16.32 27.21
CA ALA A 736 -7.48 16.14 28.64
C ALA A 736 -6.38 15.27 29.29
N GLY A 737 -5.98 14.19 28.60
CA GLY A 737 -4.85 13.34 29.01
C GLY A 737 -3.52 14.09 29.03
N LEU A 738 -3.25 14.90 28.00
CA LEU A 738 -2.03 15.73 27.90
C LEU A 738 -1.97 16.84 28.96
N CYS A 739 -3.12 17.39 29.38
CA CYS A 739 -3.19 18.36 30.47
C CYS A 739 -2.94 17.74 31.85
N LYS A 740 -3.07 16.41 31.99
CA LYS A 740 -2.84 15.64 33.23
C LYS A 740 -3.60 16.17 34.45
N SER A 741 -4.84 16.64 34.25
CA SER A 741 -5.66 17.21 35.32
C SER A 741 -6.75 16.26 35.81
N ILE A 742 -6.89 16.16 37.13
CA ILE A 742 -7.94 15.36 37.77
C ILE A 742 -9.36 15.87 37.45
N SER A 743 -9.51 17.14 37.05
CA SER A 743 -10.80 17.74 36.68
C SER A 743 -11.45 17.06 35.47
N PHE A 744 -10.67 16.32 34.67
CA PHE A 744 -11.17 15.59 33.50
C PHE A 744 -11.57 14.15 33.79
N VAL A 745 -11.35 13.64 35.00
CA VAL A 745 -11.62 12.22 35.31
C VAL A 745 -13.09 11.85 35.09
N GLU A 746 -14.04 12.59 35.67
CA GLU A 746 -15.48 12.28 35.52
C GLU A 746 -15.99 12.43 34.06
N PRO A 747 -15.64 13.51 33.33
CA PRO A 747 -15.93 13.59 31.89
C PRO A 747 -15.38 12.40 31.10
N LEU A 748 -14.13 12.00 31.33
CA LEU A 748 -13.52 10.87 30.63
C LEU A 748 -14.19 9.54 31.00
N ILE A 749 -14.55 9.33 32.28
CA ILE A 749 -15.35 8.17 32.71
C ILE A 749 -16.66 8.11 31.92
N THR A 750 -17.32 9.24 31.69
CA THR A 750 -18.54 9.27 30.86
C THR A 750 -18.26 8.79 29.43
N VAL A 751 -17.15 9.23 28.81
CA VAL A 751 -16.75 8.80 27.45
C VAL A 751 -16.39 7.31 27.41
N THR A 752 -15.94 6.70 28.52
CA THR A 752 -15.73 5.24 28.55
C THR A 752 -17.00 4.40 28.33
N GLY A 753 -18.18 5.01 28.43
CA GLY A 753 -19.46 4.39 28.07
C GLY A 753 -19.89 4.56 26.61
N ASN A 754 -19.08 5.20 25.76
CA ASN A 754 -19.46 5.52 24.38
C ASN A 754 -19.62 4.27 23.50
N THR A 755 -20.50 4.34 22.49
CA THR A 755 -20.73 3.24 21.53
C THR A 755 -19.49 2.94 20.68
N SER A 756 -18.71 3.95 20.33
CA SER A 756 -17.44 3.79 19.60
C SER A 756 -16.36 3.22 20.52
N TRP A 757 -15.85 2.03 20.17
CA TRP A 757 -14.75 1.42 20.91
C TRP A 757 -13.48 2.28 20.86
N GLY A 758 -13.25 3.03 19.77
CA GLY A 758 -12.12 3.93 19.62
C GLY A 758 -12.15 5.07 20.64
N LEU A 759 -13.34 5.63 20.91
CA LEU A 759 -13.52 6.65 21.94
C LEU A 759 -13.38 6.06 23.35
N ARG A 760 -13.92 4.86 23.61
CA ARG A 760 -13.70 4.17 24.90
C ARG A 760 -12.21 3.93 25.16
N SER A 761 -11.49 3.47 24.14
CA SER A 761 -10.04 3.24 24.16
C SER A 761 -9.26 4.52 24.41
N ALA A 762 -9.56 5.61 23.68
CA ALA A 762 -8.93 6.91 23.86
C ALA A 762 -9.16 7.48 25.26
N ALA A 763 -10.40 7.47 25.75
CA ALA A 763 -10.72 7.95 27.09
C ALA A 763 -9.99 7.15 28.17
N THR A 764 -9.91 5.82 28.02
CA THR A 764 -9.18 4.94 28.95
C THR A 764 -7.68 5.25 28.98
N LEU A 765 -7.08 5.50 27.82
CA LEU A 765 -5.68 5.92 27.75
C LEU A 765 -5.47 7.27 28.45
N SER A 766 -6.34 8.23 28.21
CA SER A 766 -6.26 9.55 28.84
C SER A 766 -6.40 9.47 30.36
N LEU A 767 -7.29 8.60 30.87
CA LEU A 767 -7.41 8.33 32.31
C LEU A 767 -6.10 7.78 32.91
N SER A 768 -5.42 6.87 32.19
CA SER A 768 -4.10 6.37 32.59
C SER A 768 -3.05 7.49 32.61
N GLN A 769 -3.03 8.36 31.60
CA GLN A 769 -2.08 9.49 31.53
C GLN A 769 -2.29 10.52 32.66
N ILE A 770 -3.53 10.73 33.10
CA ILE A 770 -3.84 11.59 34.25
C ILE A 770 -3.30 11.00 35.55
N GLY A 771 -3.23 9.67 35.68
CA GLY A 771 -2.61 9.03 36.85
C GLY A 771 -3.51 8.96 38.10
N SER A 772 -4.80 9.34 38.02
CA SER A 772 -5.68 9.39 39.20
C SER A 772 -6.27 8.02 39.56
N PRO A 773 -6.10 7.52 40.79
CA PRO A 773 -6.73 6.27 41.24
C PRO A 773 -8.26 6.30 41.24
N SER A 774 -8.89 7.48 41.23
CA SER A 774 -10.36 7.60 41.18
C SER A 774 -10.97 6.97 39.93
N ALA A 775 -10.20 6.84 38.84
CA ALA A 775 -10.63 6.20 37.61
C ALA A 775 -10.65 4.66 37.68
N LEU A 776 -9.97 4.04 38.67
CA LEU A 776 -9.76 2.59 38.71
C LEU A 776 -11.06 1.80 38.66
N SER A 777 -12.12 2.23 39.34
CA SER A 777 -13.42 1.54 39.34
C SER A 777 -14.04 1.49 37.94
N ALA A 778 -14.00 2.61 37.21
CA ALA A 778 -14.53 2.68 35.85
C ALA A 778 -13.68 1.87 34.87
N VAL A 779 -12.35 2.05 34.91
CA VAL A 779 -11.41 1.33 34.03
C VAL A 779 -11.46 -0.18 34.27
N THR A 780 -11.66 -0.63 35.51
CA THR A 780 -11.79 -2.07 35.86
C THR A 780 -12.95 -2.74 35.12
N LYS A 781 -14.05 -2.03 34.88
CA LYS A 781 -15.19 -2.58 34.12
C LYS A 781 -14.82 -2.85 32.65
N LEU A 782 -13.91 -2.05 32.09
CA LEU A 782 -13.47 -2.15 30.70
C LEU A 782 -12.53 -3.34 30.44
N LEU A 783 -12.00 -4.00 31.48
CA LEU A 783 -11.27 -5.27 31.31
C LEU A 783 -12.15 -6.39 30.75
N SER A 784 -13.48 -6.23 30.77
CA SER A 784 -14.44 -7.16 30.18
C SER A 784 -15.10 -6.60 28.91
N ASP A 785 -14.54 -5.55 28.30
CA ASP A 785 -15.08 -4.99 27.05
C ASP A 785 -15.02 -6.02 25.91
N LYS A 786 -16.00 -5.97 25.02
CA LYS A 786 -16.06 -6.85 23.83
C LYS A 786 -14.86 -6.64 22.92
N HIS A 787 -14.39 -5.39 22.81
CA HIS A 787 -13.30 -5.03 21.90
C HIS A 787 -11.93 -5.20 22.56
N PRO A 788 -10.99 -5.94 21.94
CA PRO A 788 -9.69 -6.23 22.53
C PRO A 788 -8.84 -4.98 22.79
N TYR A 789 -8.87 -3.98 21.90
CA TYR A 789 -8.13 -2.74 22.14
C TYR A 789 -8.60 -1.98 23.38
N VAL A 790 -9.90 -2.04 23.72
CA VAL A 790 -10.41 -1.41 24.94
C VAL A 790 -9.93 -2.17 26.18
N ARG A 791 -10.00 -3.51 26.15
CA ARG A 791 -9.42 -4.35 27.22
C ARG A 791 -7.92 -4.11 27.39
N ALA A 792 -7.20 -3.97 26.29
CA ALA A 792 -5.76 -3.71 26.28
C ALA A 792 -5.42 -2.37 26.95
N ARG A 793 -6.14 -1.29 26.60
CA ARG A 793 -5.96 0.02 27.27
C ARG A 793 -6.34 -0.05 28.75
N ALA A 794 -7.40 -0.77 29.10
CA ALA A 794 -7.79 -0.95 30.49
C ALA A 794 -6.73 -1.72 31.29
N GLY A 795 -6.16 -2.79 30.72
CA GLY A 795 -5.09 -3.58 31.32
C GLY A 795 -3.84 -2.74 31.53
N TYR A 796 -3.43 -1.97 30.52
CA TYR A 796 -2.31 -1.02 30.63
C TYR A 796 -2.57 0.00 31.74
N ALA A 797 -3.74 0.65 31.72
CA ALA A 797 -4.12 1.66 32.69
C ALA A 797 -4.09 1.13 34.13
N ILE A 798 -4.70 -0.02 34.39
CA ILE A 798 -4.74 -0.61 35.74
C ILE A 798 -3.34 -1.04 36.19
N GLY A 799 -2.53 -1.63 35.30
CA GLY A 799 -1.14 -1.96 35.60
C GLY A 799 -0.34 -0.74 36.07
N THR A 800 -0.52 0.41 35.40
CA THR A 800 0.17 1.67 35.76
C THR A 800 -0.36 2.35 37.02
N LEU A 801 -1.67 2.25 37.29
CA LEU A 801 -2.35 3.00 38.34
C LEU A 801 -2.42 2.26 39.69
N THR A 802 -2.32 0.92 39.67
CA THR A 802 -2.50 0.10 40.88
C THR A 802 -1.30 0.26 41.82
N LYS A 803 -1.58 0.63 43.07
CA LYS A 803 -0.62 0.56 44.18
C LYS A 803 -0.91 -0.67 45.04
N GLY A 804 0.11 -1.48 45.33
CA GLY A 804 -0.03 -2.75 46.06
C GLY A 804 -0.50 -3.94 45.21
N GLU A 805 -1.35 -4.79 45.78
CA GLU A 805 -1.73 -6.08 45.18
C GLU A 805 -2.42 -5.91 43.81
N LEU A 806 -2.02 -6.71 42.82
CA LEU A 806 -2.59 -6.67 41.48
C LEU A 806 -4.04 -7.22 41.48
N PRO A 807 -5.04 -6.49 40.98
CA PRO A 807 -6.42 -6.96 40.95
C PRO A 807 -6.58 -8.27 40.18
N LEU A 808 -7.45 -9.15 40.67
CA LEU A 808 -7.73 -10.44 40.01
C LEU A 808 -8.15 -10.30 38.53
N LEU A 809 -8.87 -9.23 38.20
CA LEU A 809 -9.27 -8.97 36.81
C LEU A 809 -8.07 -8.62 35.91
N LEU A 810 -7.05 -7.91 36.42
CA LEU A 810 -5.81 -7.68 35.68
C LEU A 810 -5.05 -9.00 35.45
N VAL A 811 -5.07 -9.90 36.43
CA VAL A 811 -4.49 -11.24 36.28
C VAL A 811 -5.18 -12.02 35.16
N LYS A 812 -6.49 -11.83 34.92
CA LYS A 812 -7.18 -12.42 33.77
C LYS A 812 -6.69 -11.85 32.44
N CYS A 813 -6.33 -10.56 32.37
CA CYS A 813 -5.80 -9.95 31.15
C CYS A 813 -4.42 -10.52 30.76
N PHE A 814 -3.58 -10.90 31.72
CA PHE A 814 -2.35 -11.65 31.42
C PHE A 814 -2.62 -13.02 30.75
N MET A 815 -3.84 -13.54 30.91
CA MET A 815 -4.29 -14.81 30.36
C MET A 815 -5.28 -14.65 29.20
N ASP A 816 -5.50 -13.41 28.70
CA ASP A 816 -6.44 -13.14 27.61
C ASP A 816 -6.03 -13.90 26.34
N LYS A 817 -7.01 -14.26 25.52
CA LYS A 817 -6.78 -14.95 24.25
C LYS A 817 -6.04 -14.06 23.26
N GLU A 818 -6.30 -12.76 23.31
CA GLU A 818 -5.73 -11.75 22.40
C GLU A 818 -4.39 -11.25 22.95
N GLN A 819 -3.35 -11.34 22.14
CA GLN A 819 -2.00 -10.98 22.54
C GLN A 819 -1.86 -9.48 22.85
N ILE A 820 -2.56 -8.61 22.12
CA ILE A 820 -2.57 -7.16 22.39
C ILE A 820 -3.03 -6.85 23.83
N VAL A 821 -3.96 -7.64 24.38
CA VAL A 821 -4.45 -7.48 25.75
C VAL A 821 -3.41 -7.97 26.74
N ARG A 822 -2.88 -9.18 26.54
CA ARG A 822 -1.81 -9.74 27.40
C ARG A 822 -0.63 -8.78 27.50
N ASN A 823 -0.12 -8.34 26.36
CA ASN A 823 1.06 -7.52 26.27
C ASN A 823 0.85 -6.12 26.85
N SER A 824 -0.31 -5.49 26.60
CA SER A 824 -0.60 -4.16 27.16
C SER A 824 -0.76 -4.21 28.67
N ALA A 825 -1.38 -5.27 29.22
CA ALA A 825 -1.48 -5.46 30.66
C ALA A 825 -0.10 -5.66 31.30
N VAL A 826 0.76 -6.49 30.70
CA VAL A 826 2.13 -6.71 31.18
C VAL A 826 2.93 -5.41 31.12
N GLU A 827 2.89 -4.70 29.99
CA GLU A 827 3.60 -3.44 29.80
C GLU A 827 3.17 -2.37 30.81
N GLY A 828 1.86 -2.23 31.05
CA GLY A 828 1.35 -1.32 32.07
C GLY A 828 1.86 -1.68 33.47
N THR A 829 1.97 -2.97 33.78
CA THR A 829 2.47 -3.45 35.07
C THR A 829 3.98 -3.23 35.21
N VAL A 830 4.76 -3.43 34.13
CA VAL A 830 6.20 -3.16 34.09
C VAL A 830 6.52 -1.68 34.27
N ARG A 831 5.69 -0.80 33.71
CA ARG A 831 5.81 0.66 33.87
C ARG A 831 5.21 1.20 35.17
N GLY A 832 4.49 0.37 35.92
CA GLY A 832 3.84 0.73 37.17
C GLY A 832 4.77 0.66 38.38
N GLU A 833 4.17 0.53 39.56
CA GLU A 833 4.92 0.33 40.80
C GLU A 833 5.71 -0.97 40.77
N LYS A 834 6.97 -0.91 41.24
CA LYS A 834 7.83 -2.10 41.36
C LYS A 834 7.22 -3.13 42.31
N ARG A 835 7.41 -4.41 42.01
CA ARG A 835 6.78 -5.55 42.71
C ARG A 835 7.82 -6.47 43.33
N THR A 836 7.36 -7.36 44.21
CA THR A 836 8.19 -8.46 44.71
C THR A 836 8.04 -9.67 43.81
N ILE A 837 9.03 -10.56 43.80
CA ILE A 837 8.91 -11.80 43.02
C ILE A 837 7.80 -12.72 43.55
N ALA A 838 7.46 -12.60 44.84
CA ALA A 838 6.37 -13.33 45.46
C ALA A 838 5.00 -12.94 44.89
N ASP A 839 4.85 -11.71 44.38
CA ASP A 839 3.63 -11.26 43.70
C ASP A 839 3.48 -11.88 42.30
N ILE A 840 4.60 -12.21 41.65
CA ILE A 840 4.64 -12.63 40.24
C ILE A 840 4.59 -14.15 40.07
N ILE A 841 5.26 -14.93 40.94
CA ILE A 841 5.28 -16.40 40.86
C ILE A 841 3.86 -17.01 40.78
N PRO A 842 2.87 -16.60 41.60
CA PRO A 842 1.50 -17.12 41.50
C PRO A 842 0.81 -16.84 40.16
N ILE A 843 1.21 -15.78 39.46
CA ILE A 843 0.70 -15.45 38.12
C ILE A 843 1.29 -16.43 37.10
N TRP A 844 2.60 -16.67 37.15
CA TRP A 844 3.27 -17.65 36.29
C TRP A 844 2.71 -19.07 36.44
N GLN A 845 2.34 -19.47 37.67
CA GLN A 845 1.71 -20.76 37.93
C GLN A 845 0.32 -20.91 37.30
N LYS A 846 -0.36 -19.80 36.98
CA LYS A 846 -1.65 -19.82 36.29
C LYS A 846 -1.53 -19.90 34.77
N CYS A 847 -0.36 -19.67 34.19
CA CYS A 847 -0.13 -19.76 32.75
C CYS A 847 -0.28 -21.21 32.27
N LYS A 848 -1.25 -21.44 31.38
CA LYS A 848 -1.56 -22.76 30.81
C LYS A 848 -0.92 -22.98 29.45
N SER A 849 -0.91 -21.94 28.60
CA SER A 849 -0.38 -22.02 27.23
C SER A 849 1.03 -21.46 27.12
N HIS A 850 1.73 -21.81 26.03
CA HIS A 850 3.05 -21.27 25.70
C HIS A 850 3.01 -19.73 25.56
N ASN A 851 2.04 -19.21 24.81
CA ASN A 851 1.82 -17.78 24.57
C ASN A 851 1.63 -16.98 25.87
N GLN A 852 0.90 -17.54 26.84
CA GLN A 852 0.74 -16.93 28.16
C GLN A 852 2.06 -16.87 28.92
N ARG A 853 2.88 -17.91 28.85
CA ARG A 853 4.20 -17.94 29.51
C ARG A 853 5.13 -16.88 28.92
N ILE A 854 5.20 -16.76 27.58
CA ILE A 854 6.03 -15.75 26.91
C ILE A 854 5.65 -14.34 27.35
N SER A 855 4.38 -13.96 27.22
CA SER A 855 3.92 -12.62 27.65
C SER A 855 4.16 -12.40 29.15
N CYS A 856 3.85 -13.38 30.01
CA CYS A 856 3.98 -13.22 31.47
C CYS A 856 5.42 -13.25 31.97
N ALA A 857 6.36 -13.87 31.25
CA ALA A 857 7.78 -13.83 31.60
C ALA A 857 8.31 -12.39 31.68
N ARG A 858 7.76 -11.49 30.86
CA ARG A 858 8.08 -10.06 30.85
C ARG A 858 7.66 -9.30 32.11
N LEU A 859 6.78 -9.86 32.95
CA LEU A 859 6.45 -9.25 34.24
C LEU A 859 7.66 -9.14 35.16
N LEU A 860 8.73 -9.90 34.90
CA LEU A 860 9.92 -9.83 35.70
C LEU A 860 10.59 -8.43 35.64
N GLY A 861 10.40 -7.68 34.55
CA GLY A 861 10.81 -6.27 34.46
C GLY A 861 10.15 -5.33 35.49
N CYS A 862 9.04 -5.72 36.10
CA CYS A 862 8.41 -4.97 37.18
C CYS A 862 8.97 -5.32 38.57
N VAL A 863 9.78 -6.37 38.70
CA VAL A 863 10.30 -6.81 40.01
C VAL A 863 11.46 -5.91 40.45
N ASP A 864 11.47 -5.53 41.73
CA ASP A 864 12.57 -4.80 42.36
C ASP A 864 13.78 -5.74 42.54
N PRO A 865 15.00 -5.42 42.04
CA PRO A 865 16.17 -6.30 42.09
C PRO A 865 16.83 -6.42 43.49
N THR A 866 16.04 -6.58 44.57
CA THR A 866 16.59 -6.83 45.91
C THR A 866 17.23 -8.22 46.00
N PRO A 867 18.24 -8.44 46.86
CA PRO A 867 18.86 -9.75 47.06
C PRO A 867 17.85 -10.87 47.39
N GLU A 868 16.80 -10.55 48.14
CA GLU A 868 15.73 -11.51 48.49
C GLU A 868 14.91 -11.93 47.26
N ASN A 869 14.56 -10.98 46.39
CA ASN A 869 13.85 -11.25 45.15
C ASN A 869 14.72 -12.07 44.19
N VAL A 870 16.01 -11.75 44.07
CA VAL A 870 16.97 -12.51 43.24
C VAL A 870 17.14 -13.94 43.75
N ALA A 871 17.31 -14.13 45.05
CA ALA A 871 17.44 -15.46 45.65
C ALA A 871 16.16 -16.30 45.45
N SER A 872 15.00 -15.67 45.60
CA SER A 872 13.68 -16.31 45.43
C SER A 872 13.40 -16.66 43.97
N PHE A 873 13.72 -15.77 43.02
CA PHE A 873 13.65 -16.07 41.58
C PHE A 873 14.59 -17.22 41.22
N THR A 874 15.84 -17.19 41.68
CA THR A 874 16.82 -18.25 41.44
C THR A 874 16.34 -19.61 41.97
N LYS A 875 15.75 -19.61 43.17
CA LYS A 875 15.15 -20.82 43.76
C LYS A 875 13.98 -21.33 42.91
N TRP A 876 13.11 -20.44 42.44
CA TRP A 876 12.00 -20.79 41.55
C TRP A 876 12.51 -21.37 40.22
N MET A 877 13.49 -20.71 39.57
CA MET A 877 14.08 -21.15 38.31
C MET A 877 14.67 -22.56 38.39
N LYS A 878 15.33 -22.92 39.51
CA LYS A 878 15.85 -24.29 39.72
C LYS A 878 14.74 -25.34 39.69
N GLY A 879 13.60 -25.04 40.33
CA GLY A 879 12.43 -25.91 40.39
C GLY A 879 11.41 -25.74 39.25
N ALA A 880 11.63 -24.80 38.33
CA ALA A 880 10.71 -24.53 37.24
C ALA A 880 10.64 -25.68 36.22
N SER A 881 9.50 -25.80 35.55
CA SER A 881 9.30 -26.79 34.49
C SER A 881 10.20 -26.51 33.28
N ALA A 882 10.38 -27.51 32.41
CA ALA A 882 11.20 -27.37 31.21
C ALA A 882 10.69 -26.24 30.29
N GLU A 883 9.36 -26.09 30.19
CA GLU A 883 8.72 -25.05 29.38
C GLU A 883 9.04 -23.65 29.91
N TRP A 884 8.99 -23.45 31.23
CA TRP A 884 9.33 -22.15 31.83
C TRP A 884 10.82 -21.83 31.71
N LYS A 885 11.70 -22.84 31.84
CA LYS A 885 13.14 -22.66 31.61
C LYS A 885 13.41 -22.21 30.17
N LYS A 886 12.77 -22.84 29.18
CA LYS A 886 12.88 -22.46 27.76
C LYS A 886 12.40 -21.02 27.53
N VAL A 887 11.22 -20.66 28.05
CA VAL A 887 10.65 -19.31 27.91
C VAL A 887 11.52 -18.24 28.56
N MET A 888 12.05 -18.49 29.77
CA MET A 888 12.92 -17.53 30.45
C MET A 888 14.24 -17.35 29.69
N THR A 889 14.82 -18.43 29.16
CA THR A 889 16.03 -18.35 28.32
C THR A 889 15.82 -17.46 27.09
N LEU A 890 14.65 -17.56 26.45
CA LEU A 890 14.30 -16.73 25.29
C LEU A 890 14.06 -15.25 25.65
N THR A 891 13.43 -14.98 26.80
CA THR A 891 12.88 -13.65 27.13
C THR A 891 13.75 -12.81 28.08
N LEU A 892 14.69 -13.40 28.81
CA LEU A 892 15.56 -12.68 29.74
C LEU A 892 16.55 -11.72 29.05
N PRO A 893 17.21 -12.08 27.93
CA PRO A 893 18.19 -11.21 27.28
C PRO A 893 17.61 -9.85 26.85
N SER A 894 16.36 -9.84 26.37
CA SER A 894 15.69 -8.62 25.89
C SER A 894 15.13 -7.73 27.01
N GLN A 895 15.01 -8.25 28.24
CA GLN A 895 14.49 -7.49 29.38
C GLN A 895 15.54 -6.62 30.08
N LYS A 896 16.83 -6.74 29.68
CA LYS A 896 18.01 -6.07 30.27
C LYS A 896 17.85 -5.77 31.75
N PRO A 897 17.61 -6.79 32.56
CA PRO A 897 17.22 -6.51 33.91
C PRO A 897 18.43 -6.24 34.78
N GLU A 898 18.42 -5.13 35.53
CA GLU A 898 19.49 -4.75 36.47
C GLU A 898 19.88 -5.88 37.45
N TRP A 899 19.03 -6.91 37.58
CA TRP A 899 19.12 -8.08 38.45
C TRP A 899 20.11 -9.14 37.98
N LEU A 900 20.58 -9.14 36.72
CA LEU A 900 21.42 -10.23 36.23
C LEU A 900 22.90 -10.09 36.59
N GLY A 901 23.49 -8.90 36.70
CA GLY A 901 24.93 -8.79 36.99
C GLY A 901 25.82 -9.63 36.05
N ILE A 902 25.31 -9.96 34.85
CA ILE A 902 26.02 -10.69 33.82
C ILE A 902 26.65 -9.64 32.93
N GLU A 903 27.95 -9.41 33.11
CA GLU A 903 28.79 -9.00 31.99
C GLU A 903 28.62 -10.09 30.92
N SER A 904 28.19 -9.68 29.74
CA SER A 904 27.87 -10.54 28.61
C SER A 904 29.08 -11.37 28.16
N HIS A 905 29.28 -12.57 28.70
CA HIS A 905 30.05 -13.67 28.09
C HIS A 905 29.74 -14.99 28.81
N ASP A 906 28.81 -15.76 28.23
CA ASP A 906 28.85 -17.22 28.00
C ASP A 906 27.47 -17.74 27.57
#